data_AF-A0A3D8LBA1-F1
#
_entry.id   AF-A0A3D8LBA1-F1
#
_cell.length_a   1.000
_cell.length_b   1.000
_cell.length_c   1.000
_cell.angle_alpha   90.00
_cell.angle_beta   90.00
_cell.angle_gamma   90.00
#
_symmetry.space_group_name_H-M   'P 1'
#
loop_
_entity.id
_entity.type
_entity.pdbx_description
1 polymer ?
#
loop_
_entity_poly.entity_id
_entity_poly.type
_entity_poly.pdbx_seq_one_letter_code
_entity_poly.pdbx_strand_id
1 'polypeptide(L)'
;MAKYLHSLAGAVLCLFCTIAMAQQPTLEWEQRFNMAGNSSDYAISVAMDAEGNSYVTGTSIRQDFLSRITTVKYASSGEQLWKATVQEISNARGIAVDNSGGVYITGESNGDYLTIRYDAATGNQTWVQHYDGPSNSYDEANALVVDNTGGVYVTGSSIGEHFSDYATVRYDAATGEQTWVQHYNGPENNIDVATAIAYDNASGIYVTGISNNTAFVSDYATVRYDAKTGNQIWVQRYDGPASGDDQAVAIAADNIGGVYVTGTSIGRNKAPDYATIRYDATTGNQAWVQRYDGTGKSHDQATAIAVDDAGGVYVTGHSFGPDSNTNFATVRYEATTGEQMWVQHYDSPAKSPDYAKAVGVDNAGGVYVTGSSGGMDFITDYATVRYDATTGAQTWVQRYNGPAGSEEQATAMAVGNAGVIVTGSSLDSEWSSDYATVRYATSTGEQTWIQRLAGADNSDDYSVSVAVDAEGNSYVAGTSMKQENFSQLTTVKYSPSGEQLWVVQYENYSIAADIAVDNEGNVFVTGHSNGDYLTIRYDASTGEQAWVQRYDGPSNNYDQAYAIAVDNSRGVYVTGLSTGLNLDSDYATVRYDAITGEQSWVQHYDGSLNIYDVATAIAVDNAGGVYVTGSSLGTEYNSDYATIRYDASTGEQMWVRRYVGPDKGVDNAIGIAADKSGVYVTGSSGFSNYTTDFATVHYSTTGEQIWAQHYDGPVDGYEWAIAIALDNSGGVYVTGSSEGLSYNSDYATIRYDAATGEQLWVQRYEGSPNVYNTPRDIMVDNSGGVYVTGLSQVDDSNIDYATVRYAAATGEQIWEERYDSMGESIDVAVDMAIDNRGNIIVTGYSDVAETGVDFLTIKYSQCLVLAEADIAGGTTAAVGTAGVLYSLPGTGASSFTWSITDSDGMAYTDFTGQGTEAVAVTWPSVPDFYKVAVTYGGNAGCPTITAVMYVHVFDPEAGFVTGNGWIESPVNSDYEFMQDSKRAHWSFSARYIKDAENTVQGATNFTLQAGAFAFRSTSIDDRTLVITDNTAYFRGRGTASYEDNSGGFVTDSRQFGYLVAATDGQFQENTEADKFRLVVWVINEDGSQGAIVYDNQVACLSSGMDLNMPPCSAIGQGFIVIHKPITRSVSGNGLAYAEYEQRLEAYPTAFSDHTTLAFALEQDATAYTLDLYDMKGTLVQRIAAGTAESERRYEHELRAGSLAKGLYLARLTTGSKVQTVKLIVQH
;
A
#
# COMPACT_ATOMS: atom_id res chain seq x y z
N MET A 1 53.25 20.45 -42.47
CA MET A 1 52.49 19.18 -42.51
C MET A 1 52.35 18.62 -41.10
N ALA A 2 51.63 19.35 -40.24
CA ALA A 2 51.39 18.97 -38.83
C ALA A 2 49.90 19.21 -38.49
N LYS A 3 49.06 18.67 -39.38
CA LYS A 3 47.60 18.50 -39.33
C LYS A 3 47.34 17.23 -40.15
N TYR A 4 46.49 16.33 -39.68
CA TYR A 4 46.23 14.94 -40.12
C TYR A 4 46.90 13.80 -39.33
N LEU A 5 47.03 13.93 -38.00
CA LEU A 5 47.42 12.79 -37.15
C LEU A 5 46.85 12.88 -35.72
N HIS A 6 45.54 13.11 -35.58
CA HIS A 6 44.82 13.15 -34.27
C HIS A 6 43.33 12.70 -34.37
N SER A 7 42.94 11.90 -35.36
CA SER A 7 41.53 11.53 -35.62
C SER A 7 41.25 10.02 -35.71
N LEU A 8 42.02 9.18 -35.01
CA LEU A 8 41.83 7.72 -35.06
C LEU A 8 42.06 7.00 -33.71
N ALA A 9 41.80 7.68 -32.59
CA ALA A 9 41.87 7.12 -31.25
C ALA A 9 40.59 7.33 -30.41
N GLY A 10 39.50 7.83 -31.00
CA GLY A 10 38.25 8.19 -30.29
C GLY A 10 36.98 7.54 -30.85
N ALA A 11 37.08 6.44 -31.60
CA ALA A 11 35.94 5.83 -32.32
C ALA A 11 35.70 4.33 -32.03
N VAL A 12 36.29 3.79 -30.95
CA VAL A 12 36.08 2.38 -30.52
C VAL A 12 35.83 2.32 -29.00
N LEU A 13 35.17 3.33 -28.43
CA LEU A 13 34.76 3.34 -27.02
C LEU A 13 33.42 4.06 -26.82
N CYS A 14 32.41 3.68 -27.61
CA CYS A 14 30.99 4.05 -27.42
C CYS A 14 30.07 3.09 -28.21
N LEU A 15 30.19 1.79 -27.94
CA LEU A 15 29.30 0.75 -28.48
C LEU A 15 28.95 -0.25 -27.38
N PHE A 16 28.53 0.27 -26.23
CA PHE A 16 27.69 -0.37 -25.19
C PHE A 16 27.17 0.73 -24.24
N CYS A 17 26.45 1.72 -24.78
CA CYS A 17 25.41 2.41 -24.02
C CYS A 17 24.10 1.76 -24.43
N THR A 18 23.78 0.65 -23.78
CA THR A 18 22.38 0.28 -23.60
C THR A 18 21.77 1.38 -22.73
N ILE A 19 21.02 2.28 -23.37
CA ILE A 19 20.03 3.09 -22.67
C ILE A 19 19.16 2.09 -21.94
N ALA A 20 19.20 2.11 -20.60
CA ALA A 20 18.22 1.39 -19.82
C ALA A 20 16.90 2.12 -20.05
N MET A 21 16.10 1.62 -21.01
CA MET A 21 14.70 2.03 -21.08
C MET A 21 14.11 1.70 -19.72
N ALA A 22 13.69 2.73 -18.99
CA ALA A 22 13.00 2.56 -17.74
C ALA A 22 11.85 1.57 -17.96
N GLN A 23 11.62 0.71 -16.97
CA GLN A 23 10.70 -0.40 -17.15
C GLN A 23 9.26 0.07 -16.93
N GLN A 24 8.42 -0.03 -17.96
CA GLN A 24 6.97 0.13 -17.84
C GLN A 24 6.39 -0.86 -16.83
N PRO A 25 5.23 -0.55 -16.22
CA PRO A 25 4.53 -1.42 -15.31
C PRO A 25 3.45 -2.26 -16.02
N THR A 26 3.08 -3.42 -15.48
CA THR A 26 2.47 -4.49 -16.32
C THR A 26 1.36 -5.32 -15.63
N LEU A 27 0.34 -4.64 -15.08
CA LEU A 27 -0.99 -5.13 -14.63
C LEU A 27 -1.11 -6.60 -14.10
N GLU A 28 -0.94 -6.83 -12.79
CA GLU A 28 -1.06 -8.11 -12.04
C GLU A 28 -2.49 -8.69 -12.00
N TRP A 29 -3.55 -7.89 -11.83
CA TRP A 29 -4.98 -8.19 -12.08
C TRP A 29 -5.91 -6.93 -11.88
N GLU A 30 -7.22 -7.14 -11.97
CA GLU A 30 -8.33 -6.21 -11.71
C GLU A 30 -9.59 -7.05 -11.32
N GLN A 31 -10.75 -6.47 -10.98
CA GLN A 31 -12.04 -7.18 -10.81
C GLN A 31 -13.24 -6.25 -11.12
N ARG A 32 -14.44 -6.82 -11.35
CA ARG A 32 -15.72 -6.10 -11.51
C ARG A 32 -16.83 -6.91 -10.79
N PHE A 33 -17.55 -6.35 -9.80
CA PHE A 33 -18.02 -7.18 -8.65
C PHE A 33 -19.19 -6.69 -7.74
N ASN A 34 -19.74 -5.46 -7.89
CA ASN A 34 -21.11 -4.99 -7.55
C ASN A 34 -21.98 -5.94 -6.69
N MET A 35 -22.52 -5.61 -5.50
CA MET A 35 -23.15 -6.66 -4.67
C MET A 35 -24.50 -7.12 -5.24
N ALA A 36 -25.51 -6.23 -5.29
CA ALA A 36 -26.81 -6.56 -5.86
C ALA A 36 -27.73 -5.33 -6.03
N GLY A 37 -28.13 -5.06 -7.27
CA GLY A 37 -29.32 -4.27 -7.60
C GLY A 37 -29.15 -3.11 -8.59
N ASN A 38 -27.99 -3.03 -9.26
CA ASN A 38 -27.45 -1.90 -10.04
C ASN A 38 -27.12 -0.69 -9.16
N SER A 39 -25.90 -0.18 -9.31
CA SER A 39 -25.08 0.36 -8.22
C SER A 39 -25.63 1.62 -7.50
N SER A 40 -25.03 2.80 -7.71
CA SER A 40 -24.99 3.92 -6.77
C SER A 40 -24.55 3.55 -5.34
N ASP A 41 -23.33 3.98 -5.00
CA ASP A 41 -22.79 3.99 -3.66
C ASP A 41 -21.64 4.99 -3.55
N TYR A 42 -21.92 6.08 -2.84
CA TYR A 42 -20.99 7.21 -2.69
C TYR A 42 -19.77 6.84 -1.84
N ALA A 43 -18.64 7.43 -2.23
CA ALA A 43 -17.31 7.12 -1.71
C ALA A 43 -17.07 7.54 -0.26
N ILE A 44 -16.42 6.68 0.51
CA ILE A 44 -15.95 6.93 1.89
C ILE A 44 -14.60 6.20 2.06
N SER A 45 -14.32 5.59 3.21
CA SER A 45 -13.00 5.09 3.62
C SER A 45 -12.51 3.87 2.82
N VAL A 46 -11.98 4.13 1.63
CA VAL A 46 -11.42 3.15 0.69
C VAL A 46 -9.97 2.77 1.06
N ALA A 47 -9.87 2.28 2.30
CA ALA A 47 -8.64 2.08 3.06
C ALA A 47 -7.64 1.14 2.37
N MET A 48 -6.37 1.54 2.37
CA MET A 48 -5.25 0.64 2.06
C MET A 48 -4.82 -0.19 3.26
N ASP A 49 -4.18 -1.33 2.99
CA ASP A 49 -3.68 -2.27 4.00
C ASP A 49 -2.52 -3.10 3.42
N ALA A 50 -1.56 -3.52 4.25
CA ALA A 50 -0.12 -3.50 3.95
C ALA A 50 0.43 -4.43 2.85
N GLU A 51 -0.25 -5.52 2.46
CA GLU A 51 0.11 -6.32 1.26
C GLU A 51 -0.38 -5.65 -0.04
N GLY A 52 -1.17 -4.58 0.08
CA GLY A 52 -1.92 -3.89 -0.95
C GLY A 52 -3.39 -4.31 -1.05
N ASN A 53 -3.94 -4.90 0.02
CA ASN A 53 -5.31 -5.43 0.10
C ASN A 53 -6.36 -4.33 0.36
N SER A 54 -6.43 -3.28 -0.47
CA SER A 54 -7.40 -2.20 -0.21
C SER A 54 -8.85 -2.62 -0.46
N TYR A 55 -9.71 -2.44 0.54
CA TYR A 55 -11.15 -2.67 0.46
C TYR A 55 -11.91 -1.34 0.42
N VAL A 56 -13.22 -1.38 0.12
CA VAL A 56 -13.99 -0.22 -0.36
C VAL A 56 -15.42 -0.24 0.19
N THR A 57 -16.05 0.93 0.42
CA THR A 57 -17.44 0.99 0.89
C THR A 57 -18.42 0.87 -0.27
N GLY A 58 -19.52 0.13 -0.16
CA GLY A 58 -20.15 -0.36 1.08
C GLY A 58 -21.11 0.66 1.69
N THR A 59 -21.27 1.81 1.02
CA THR A 59 -22.62 2.37 0.79
C THR A 59 -23.34 1.41 -0.19
N SER A 60 -24.67 1.50 -0.37
CA SER A 60 -25.43 0.71 -1.36
C SER A 60 -26.85 1.28 -1.51
N ILE A 61 -27.01 2.29 -2.37
CA ILE A 61 -28.12 3.24 -2.28
C ILE A 61 -29.40 2.65 -2.91
N ARG A 62 -30.56 3.26 -2.61
CA ARG A 62 -31.85 2.96 -3.26
C ARG A 62 -32.68 4.24 -3.49
N GLN A 63 -33.71 4.20 -4.35
CA GLN A 63 -34.73 5.28 -4.57
C GLN A 63 -35.71 5.44 -3.37
N ASP A 64 -35.23 5.17 -2.16
CA ASP A 64 -35.93 4.33 -1.18
C ASP A 64 -35.24 4.51 0.20
N PHE A 65 -35.94 4.87 1.29
CA PHE A 65 -35.31 5.37 2.55
C PHE A 65 -35.62 4.51 3.81
N LEU A 66 -34.57 3.97 4.50
CA LEU A 66 -34.52 2.82 5.48
C LEU A 66 -33.55 1.61 5.19
N SER A 67 -32.56 1.78 4.31
CA SER A 67 -31.23 1.13 4.32
C SER A 67 -31.02 -0.39 3.99
N ARG A 68 -29.75 -0.83 3.87
CA ARG A 68 -29.23 -2.16 3.43
C ARG A 68 -28.49 -2.94 4.50
N ILE A 69 -28.57 -4.28 4.41
CA ILE A 69 -27.60 -5.26 4.94
C ILE A 69 -26.67 -5.79 3.84
N THR A 70 -25.92 -4.92 3.17
CA THR A 70 -24.94 -5.29 2.13
C THR A 70 -23.75 -6.07 2.71
N THR A 71 -23.51 -5.97 4.03
CA THR A 71 -22.35 -6.47 4.78
C THR A 71 -21.64 -7.71 4.24
N VAL A 72 -20.31 -7.65 4.15
CA VAL A 72 -19.44 -8.79 3.83
C VAL A 72 -18.19 -8.82 4.70
N LYS A 73 -18.07 -9.91 5.47
CA LYS A 73 -16.83 -10.68 5.56
C LYS A 73 -17.03 -12.03 4.89
N TYR A 74 -15.96 -12.57 4.29
CA TYR A 74 -15.91 -13.90 3.66
C TYR A 74 -14.99 -14.85 4.46
N ALA A 75 -14.80 -16.09 3.99
CA ALA A 75 -13.72 -16.96 4.46
C ALA A 75 -13.04 -17.75 3.32
N SER A 76 -13.39 -19.03 3.13
CA SER A 76 -12.51 -20.04 2.52
C SER A 76 -13.15 -21.03 1.53
N SER A 77 -14.47 -20.97 1.32
CA SER A 77 -15.19 -21.77 0.32
C SER A 77 -16.25 -20.97 -0.44
N GLY A 78 -17.37 -21.59 -0.86
CA GLY A 78 -18.30 -21.07 -1.88
C GLY A 78 -19.79 -21.20 -1.58
N GLU A 79 -20.21 -21.37 -0.33
CA GLU A 79 -21.63 -21.30 0.08
C GLU A 79 -21.86 -20.06 0.96
N GLN A 80 -22.93 -19.30 0.71
CA GLN A 80 -23.21 -18.00 1.34
C GLN A 80 -23.75 -18.17 2.78
N LEU A 81 -22.86 -18.55 3.70
CA LEU A 81 -23.19 -19.23 4.96
C LEU A 81 -24.31 -18.58 5.80
N TRP A 82 -24.14 -17.33 6.25
CA TRP A 82 -25.11 -16.65 7.13
C TRP A 82 -24.89 -15.14 7.24
N LYS A 83 -25.86 -14.34 6.76
CA LYS A 83 -26.03 -12.93 7.17
C LYS A 83 -27.52 -12.56 7.30
N ALA A 84 -27.80 -11.36 7.81
CA ALA A 84 -29.16 -10.85 8.02
C ALA A 84 -29.90 -10.59 6.69
N THR A 85 -31.22 -10.37 6.70
CA THR A 85 -32.02 -10.28 5.47
C THR A 85 -33.32 -9.47 5.65
N VAL A 86 -33.27 -8.19 5.29
CA VAL A 86 -34.38 -7.25 5.04
C VAL A 86 -35.39 -7.05 6.21
N GLN A 87 -35.04 -7.46 7.44
CA GLN A 87 -35.94 -7.50 8.61
C GLN A 87 -35.26 -6.98 9.90
N GLU A 88 -34.30 -6.06 9.78
CA GLU A 88 -33.42 -5.60 10.87
C GLU A 88 -32.95 -4.16 10.74
N ILE A 89 -32.65 -3.50 11.88
CA ILE A 89 -32.36 -2.06 11.96
C ILE A 89 -31.10 -1.72 12.79
N SER A 90 -30.34 -0.74 12.29
CA SER A 90 -29.24 0.10 12.87
C SER A 90 -28.71 0.94 11.68
N ASN A 91 -27.55 1.63 11.72
CA ASN A 91 -26.89 2.06 10.47
C ASN A 91 -25.36 2.27 10.59
N ALA A 92 -24.70 2.32 9.41
CA ALA A 92 -23.51 3.12 9.13
C ALA A 92 -23.74 4.64 9.33
N ARG A 93 -22.98 5.55 8.72
CA ARG A 93 -21.83 5.42 7.81
C ARG A 93 -20.50 5.57 8.57
N GLY A 94 -19.45 4.94 8.06
CA GLY A 94 -18.15 4.77 8.73
C GLY A 94 -18.10 3.58 9.72
N ILE A 95 -16.98 2.84 9.76
CA ILE A 95 -16.58 1.88 10.82
C ILE A 95 -15.09 1.48 10.63
N ALA A 96 -14.22 1.69 11.64
CA ALA A 96 -12.78 1.36 11.67
C ALA A 96 -12.20 1.62 13.09
N VAL A 97 -11.25 0.89 13.71
CA VAL A 97 -10.46 -0.31 13.36
C VAL A 97 -10.30 -1.26 14.57
N ASP A 98 -10.80 -2.50 14.49
CA ASP A 98 -10.37 -3.67 15.30
C ASP A 98 -10.61 -4.94 14.47
N ASN A 99 -9.54 -5.57 13.99
CA ASN A 99 -9.62 -6.45 12.82
C ASN A 99 -10.19 -7.85 13.10
N SER A 100 -10.13 -8.29 14.37
CA SER A 100 -10.64 -9.59 14.82
C SER A 100 -11.16 -9.60 16.28
N GLY A 101 -10.96 -8.53 17.07
CA GLY A 101 -11.32 -8.46 18.48
C GLY A 101 -12.71 -7.87 18.78
N GLY A 102 -13.29 -7.10 17.86
CA GLY A 102 -14.55 -6.38 18.04
C GLY A 102 -14.98 -5.62 16.79
N VAL A 103 -16.26 -5.23 16.71
CA VAL A 103 -16.86 -4.56 15.54
C VAL A 103 -17.93 -3.60 16.05
N TYR A 104 -17.61 -2.30 16.23
CA TYR A 104 -18.52 -1.36 16.89
C TYR A 104 -19.28 -0.54 15.86
N ILE A 105 -20.60 -0.41 16.03
CA ILE A 105 -21.47 0.34 15.13
C ILE A 105 -22.65 1.03 15.85
N THR A 106 -23.42 1.82 15.11
CA THR A 106 -24.09 3.06 15.57
C THR A 106 -25.49 3.27 14.96
N GLY A 107 -26.03 4.49 15.12
CA GLY A 107 -27.20 5.03 14.45
C GLY A 107 -27.64 6.39 15.02
N GLU A 108 -28.32 7.18 14.19
CA GLU A 108 -29.32 8.17 14.62
C GLU A 108 -30.50 7.50 15.37
N SER A 109 -31.26 8.29 16.12
CA SER A 109 -32.70 8.19 16.43
C SER A 109 -33.14 9.45 17.23
N ASN A 110 -32.40 9.85 18.27
CA ASN A 110 -32.74 10.93 19.20
C ASN A 110 -31.63 11.35 20.22
N GLY A 111 -30.33 11.25 19.88
CA GLY A 111 -29.29 12.09 20.49
C GLY A 111 -28.06 11.52 21.22
N ASP A 112 -27.91 10.20 21.44
CA ASP A 112 -26.69 9.64 22.10
C ASP A 112 -25.61 9.18 21.11
N TYR A 113 -24.33 9.40 21.40
CA TYR A 113 -23.26 9.02 20.47
C TYR A 113 -22.96 7.53 20.47
N LEU A 114 -23.82 6.81 19.74
CA LEU A 114 -24.17 5.41 19.96
C LEU A 114 -23.03 4.42 19.71
N THR A 115 -22.74 3.62 20.73
CA THR A 115 -22.01 2.36 20.58
C THR A 115 -22.69 1.27 21.42
N ILE A 116 -23.35 0.34 20.72
CA ILE A 116 -24.07 -0.85 21.22
C ILE A 116 -23.28 -1.78 22.18
N ARG A 117 -23.96 -2.85 22.64
CA ARG A 117 -23.40 -4.18 22.90
C ARG A 117 -24.50 -5.22 22.60
N TYR A 118 -24.48 -5.94 21.48
CA TYR A 118 -23.56 -5.85 20.33
C TYR A 118 -22.26 -6.68 20.48
N ASP A 119 -21.90 -7.12 21.69
CA ASP A 119 -20.80 -8.07 21.90
C ASP A 119 -21.19 -9.44 21.27
N ALA A 120 -20.49 -9.87 20.22
CA ALA A 120 -21.18 -10.25 18.98
C ALA A 120 -21.73 -11.69 18.82
N ALA A 121 -21.77 -12.52 19.88
CA ALA A 121 -22.15 -13.94 19.75
C ALA A 121 -23.04 -14.58 20.85
N THR A 122 -23.16 -14.05 22.08
CA THR A 122 -24.09 -14.63 23.11
C THR A 122 -25.02 -13.64 23.83
N GLY A 123 -24.99 -13.49 25.17
CA GLY A 123 -25.95 -12.65 25.91
C GLY A 123 -25.87 -12.75 27.44
N ASN A 124 -25.09 -11.84 28.04
CA ASN A 124 -24.94 -11.58 29.49
C ASN A 124 -25.16 -10.06 29.77
N GLN A 125 -24.61 -9.44 30.84
CA GLN A 125 -24.80 -8.00 31.14
C GLN A 125 -23.59 -7.30 31.85
N THR A 126 -22.82 -6.48 31.12
CA THR A 126 -21.91 -5.45 31.69
C THR A 126 -22.21 -4.01 31.23
N TRP A 127 -21.36 -3.34 30.44
CA TRP A 127 -21.27 -1.86 30.44
C TRP A 127 -21.86 -1.12 29.22
N VAL A 128 -22.69 -0.11 29.51
CA VAL A 128 -23.08 1.03 28.65
C VAL A 128 -23.65 2.13 29.57
N GLN A 129 -23.20 3.38 29.48
CA GLN A 129 -23.62 4.44 30.44
C GLN A 129 -23.63 5.86 29.87
N HIS A 130 -24.52 6.69 30.43
CA HIS A 130 -25.06 7.92 29.85
C HIS A 130 -25.22 9.05 30.90
N TYR A 131 -25.81 10.19 30.52
CA TYR A 131 -26.74 10.91 31.41
C TYR A 131 -28.17 10.90 30.84
N ASP A 132 -28.88 12.04 30.77
CA ASP A 132 -30.32 12.07 30.43
C ASP A 132 -30.80 13.41 29.81
N GLY A 133 -29.89 14.17 29.18
CA GLY A 133 -30.15 15.20 28.14
C GLY A 133 -30.89 16.52 28.47
N PRO A 134 -30.28 17.71 28.25
CA PRO A 134 -30.90 19.05 28.31
C PRO A 134 -32.15 19.37 27.43
N SER A 135 -32.01 19.41 26.09
CA SER A 135 -33.05 19.74 25.09
C SER A 135 -33.48 18.49 24.30
N ASN A 136 -33.75 18.51 22.97
CA ASN A 136 -34.17 17.31 22.18
C ASN A 136 -34.09 17.40 20.62
N SER A 137 -33.74 16.27 19.97
CA SER A 137 -33.96 15.82 18.56
C SER A 137 -33.10 16.33 17.36
N TYR A 138 -32.57 15.33 16.63
CA TYR A 138 -31.82 15.31 15.36
C TYR A 138 -30.47 16.04 15.38
N ASP A 139 -29.40 15.25 15.33
CA ASP A 139 -28.16 15.55 16.06
C ASP A 139 -26.90 15.02 15.32
N GLU A 140 -26.80 15.22 14.00
CA GLU A 140 -25.75 14.65 13.11
C GLU A 140 -24.38 15.40 13.15
N ALA A 141 -23.32 14.73 12.69
CA ALA A 141 -21.96 15.24 12.46
C ALA A 141 -21.18 14.32 11.50
N ASN A 142 -20.03 14.79 10.98
CA ASN A 142 -19.40 14.22 9.78
C ASN A 142 -17.87 14.53 9.66
N ALA A 143 -17.07 14.28 10.72
CA ALA A 143 -15.61 14.51 10.70
C ALA A 143 -14.85 13.66 11.75
N LEU A 144 -14.61 12.38 11.42
CA LEU A 144 -14.05 11.30 12.25
C LEU A 144 -12.57 11.36 12.70
N VAL A 145 -11.97 10.17 12.70
CA VAL A 145 -10.86 9.74 13.58
C VAL A 145 -11.35 8.58 14.50
N VAL A 146 -10.49 7.83 15.21
CA VAL A 146 -10.80 6.97 16.38
C VAL A 146 -9.59 6.90 17.34
N ASP A 147 -9.70 6.27 18.52
CA ASP A 147 -8.61 6.22 19.51
C ASP A 147 -8.37 4.84 20.15
N ASN A 148 -7.10 4.47 20.33
CA ASN A 148 -6.64 3.15 20.76
C ASN A 148 -6.70 2.96 22.29
N THR A 149 -6.24 3.93 23.08
CA THR A 149 -5.95 3.67 24.51
C THR A 149 -6.93 4.30 25.48
N GLY A 150 -7.77 5.23 25.04
CA GLY A 150 -8.70 5.97 25.88
C GLY A 150 -9.91 5.16 26.36
N GLY A 151 -10.52 4.38 25.47
CA GLY A 151 -11.70 3.54 25.76
C GLY A 151 -13.03 4.32 25.94
N VAL A 152 -12.97 5.59 26.37
CA VAL A 152 -14.05 6.58 26.33
C VAL A 152 -13.50 7.94 25.89
N TYR A 153 -13.92 8.45 24.73
CA TYR A 153 -13.36 9.65 24.06
C TYR A 153 -14.22 10.18 22.88
N VAL A 154 -15.53 9.92 22.84
CA VAL A 154 -16.35 10.56 21.79
C VAL A 154 -16.80 11.95 22.28
N THR A 155 -16.80 12.91 21.35
CA THR A 155 -17.16 14.32 21.54
C THR A 155 -18.65 14.54 21.24
N GLY A 156 -19.30 15.58 21.79
CA GLY A 156 -20.71 15.89 21.48
C GLY A 156 -21.23 17.24 22.00
N SER A 157 -22.13 17.86 21.24
CA SER A 157 -22.70 19.21 21.41
C SER A 157 -23.19 19.56 22.84
N SER A 158 -24.18 18.83 23.36
CA SER A 158 -24.91 19.12 24.61
C SER A 158 -25.32 20.60 24.75
N ILE A 159 -26.09 21.10 23.78
CA ILE A 159 -26.40 22.54 23.65
C ILE A 159 -27.24 23.08 24.83
N GLY A 160 -26.88 24.27 25.33
CA GLY A 160 -27.49 24.90 26.49
C GLY A 160 -27.64 26.44 26.42
N GLU A 161 -26.94 27.18 27.30
CA GLU A 161 -27.37 28.44 27.93
C GLU A 161 -26.88 29.89 27.56
N HIS A 162 -26.07 30.25 26.57
CA HIS A 162 -25.92 31.67 26.09
C HIS A 162 -25.65 31.95 24.57
N PHE A 163 -24.54 31.57 23.93
CA PHE A 163 -24.16 31.91 22.54
C PHE A 163 -23.42 30.78 21.74
N SER A 164 -22.19 30.35 22.08
CA SER A 164 -21.45 29.15 21.60
C SER A 164 -20.11 28.93 22.36
N ASP A 165 -19.67 27.70 22.65
CA ASP A 165 -18.61 27.42 23.66
C ASP A 165 -17.40 26.59 23.15
N TYR A 166 -16.30 26.59 23.92
CA TYR A 166 -15.63 25.32 24.29
C TYR A 166 -16.19 24.85 25.66
N ALA A 167 -16.61 23.60 25.79
CA ALA A 167 -16.66 22.89 27.08
C ALA A 167 -15.72 21.68 27.06
N THR A 168 -15.41 21.08 28.23
CA THR A 168 -14.66 19.81 28.28
C THR A 168 -14.86 19.06 29.59
N VAL A 169 -15.10 17.75 29.52
CA VAL A 169 -15.20 16.79 30.63
C VAL A 169 -14.71 15.39 30.18
N ARG A 170 -14.71 14.40 31.08
CA ARG A 170 -14.62 12.96 30.77
C ARG A 170 -15.25 12.16 31.91
N TYR A 171 -15.80 10.98 31.65
CA TYR A 171 -16.16 10.01 32.70
C TYR A 171 -14.90 9.34 33.30
N ASP A 172 -14.97 8.85 34.54
CA ASP A 172 -13.94 8.00 35.17
C ASP A 172 -14.08 6.53 34.70
N ALA A 173 -14.15 6.35 33.37
CA ALA A 173 -14.28 5.14 32.55
C ALA A 173 -15.31 4.08 33.01
N ALA A 174 -15.05 3.40 34.12
CA ALA A 174 -15.87 2.32 34.63
C ALA A 174 -17.21 2.81 35.22
N THR A 175 -17.28 4.04 35.72
CA THR A 175 -18.49 4.62 36.34
C THR A 175 -18.62 6.11 36.06
N GLY A 176 -19.80 6.53 35.63
CA GLY A 176 -20.18 7.95 35.54
C GLY A 176 -20.38 8.60 36.92
N GLU A 177 -19.32 9.20 37.47
CA GLU A 177 -19.31 10.24 38.50
C GLU A 177 -18.25 11.30 38.11
N GLN A 178 -18.40 12.56 38.55
CA GLN A 178 -17.59 13.70 38.06
C GLN A 178 -16.33 13.98 38.89
N THR A 179 -15.25 14.48 38.24
CA THR A 179 -13.90 14.50 38.80
C THR A 179 -13.24 15.90 38.89
N TRP A 180 -13.04 16.61 37.77
CA TRP A 180 -12.47 17.96 37.70
C TRP A 180 -12.76 18.66 36.36
N VAL A 181 -12.57 19.98 36.28
CA VAL A 181 -12.73 20.79 35.04
C VAL A 181 -11.93 22.10 35.09
N GLN A 182 -11.57 22.70 33.94
CA GLN A 182 -11.11 24.10 33.83
C GLN A 182 -11.97 24.83 32.81
N HIS A 183 -12.33 26.09 33.09
CA HIS A 183 -13.06 26.93 32.14
C HIS A 183 -12.73 28.42 32.37
N TYR A 184 -11.99 29.02 31.41
CA TYR A 184 -11.50 30.41 31.41
C TYR A 184 -12.61 31.47 31.48
N ASN A 185 -13.45 31.48 30.44
CA ASN A 185 -13.95 32.69 29.77
C ASN A 185 -12.76 33.65 29.46
N GLY A 186 -12.75 34.92 29.91
CA GLY A 186 -11.61 35.86 29.84
C GLY A 186 -11.81 37.12 28.97
N PRO A 187 -11.34 38.31 29.40
CA PRO A 187 -11.90 39.61 28.99
C PRO A 187 -13.44 39.79 29.04
N GLU A 188 -14.02 40.74 28.29
CA GLU A 188 -15.40 41.24 28.49
C GLU A 188 -16.43 40.80 27.39
N ASN A 189 -17.27 39.82 27.75
CA ASN A 189 -18.50 39.29 27.13
C ASN A 189 -18.44 38.38 25.86
N ASN A 190 -18.42 37.06 26.11
CA ASN A 190 -18.94 35.93 25.29
C ASN A 190 -18.24 35.56 23.96
N ILE A 191 -18.10 34.26 23.68
CA ILE A 191 -17.53 33.63 22.47
C ILE A 191 -16.83 32.29 22.81
N ASP A 192 -15.93 31.79 21.94
CA ASP A 192 -15.10 30.61 22.21
C ASP A 192 -14.90 29.69 20.96
N VAL A 193 -15.37 28.44 21.03
CA VAL A 193 -15.52 27.40 19.97
C VAL A 193 -14.31 26.56 19.49
N ALA A 194 -14.46 25.22 19.58
CA ALA A 194 -13.72 24.16 18.83
C ALA A 194 -14.66 22.97 18.51
N THR A 195 -14.51 22.11 17.47
CA THR A 195 -13.35 21.68 16.63
C THR A 195 -13.82 20.65 15.55
N ALA A 196 -12.94 19.80 14.99
CA ALA A 196 -13.28 18.69 14.05
C ALA A 196 -12.11 17.67 13.99
N ILE A 197 -12.38 16.36 14.01
CA ILE A 197 -11.42 15.30 14.43
C ILE A 197 -10.25 15.10 13.39
N ALA A 198 -9.10 14.49 13.74
CA ALA A 198 -8.00 14.02 12.86
C ALA A 198 -6.92 13.20 13.64
N TYR A 199 -5.99 12.53 12.92
CA TYR A 199 -5.03 11.53 13.45
C TYR A 199 -3.76 12.10 14.18
N ASP A 200 -2.88 11.21 14.64
CA ASP A 200 -1.77 11.44 15.59
C ASP A 200 -0.36 11.04 15.05
N ASN A 201 0.69 11.54 15.70
CA ASN A 201 2.06 11.02 15.62
C ASN A 201 2.86 11.01 16.96
N ALA A 202 2.37 11.65 18.05
CA ALA A 202 3.05 11.70 19.36
C ALA A 202 2.15 12.01 20.59
N SER A 203 0.83 12.00 20.38
CA SER A 203 -0.29 12.29 21.27
C SER A 203 -0.40 13.73 21.81
N GLY A 204 -1.64 14.18 21.97
CA GLY A 204 -1.99 15.50 22.51
C GLY A 204 -3.24 16.13 21.89
N ILE A 205 -3.40 16.00 20.56
CA ILE A 205 -4.57 16.46 19.78
C ILE A 205 -4.81 17.98 19.81
N TYR A 206 -4.94 18.57 18.62
CA TYR A 206 -4.94 20.03 18.38
C TYR A 206 -6.07 20.84 19.02
N VAL A 207 -7.21 20.22 19.35
CA VAL A 207 -8.59 20.79 19.44
C VAL A 207 -9.05 21.61 18.23
N THR A 208 -8.16 22.32 17.51
CA THR A 208 -8.52 23.18 16.38
C THR A 208 -8.91 24.56 16.89
N GLY A 209 -10.09 25.05 16.48
CA GLY A 209 -10.81 26.08 17.24
C GLY A 209 -10.32 27.51 17.09
N ILE A 210 -11.07 28.43 17.70
CA ILE A 210 -10.95 29.88 17.53
C ILE A 210 -11.16 30.60 18.87
N SER A 211 -11.29 31.93 18.85
CA SER A 211 -11.70 32.77 19.99
C SER A 211 -12.01 34.17 19.45
N ASN A 212 -13.29 34.41 19.18
CA ASN A 212 -13.81 35.49 18.34
C ASN A 212 -13.20 36.90 18.63
N ASN A 213 -13.06 37.75 17.61
CA ASN A 213 -12.97 39.20 17.78
C ASN A 213 -13.44 39.96 16.52
N THR A 214 -14.60 40.60 16.66
CA THR A 214 -15.21 41.77 15.97
C THR A 214 -14.95 42.11 14.49
N ALA A 215 -13.73 42.05 13.95
CA ALA A 215 -13.32 42.92 12.85
C ALA A 215 -12.76 42.24 11.57
N PHE A 216 -12.43 40.95 11.61
CA PHE A 216 -12.23 40.10 10.41
C PHE A 216 -11.05 40.44 9.47
N VAL A 217 -9.93 40.95 10.01
CA VAL A 217 -8.60 40.34 9.69
C VAL A 217 -8.43 39.09 10.60
N SER A 218 -7.28 38.41 10.68
CA SER A 218 -7.01 37.36 11.70
C SER A 218 -5.80 37.65 12.59
N ASP A 219 -5.71 36.94 13.72
CA ASP A 219 -4.57 36.95 14.63
C ASP A 219 -4.30 35.59 15.37
N TYR A 220 -4.60 34.46 14.69
CA TYR A 220 -4.11 33.07 14.91
C TYR A 220 -3.69 32.68 16.36
N ALA A 221 -4.65 32.21 17.17
CA ALA A 221 -4.50 31.90 18.60
C ALA A 221 -3.84 30.53 18.94
N THR A 222 -2.74 30.17 18.25
CA THR A 222 -2.01 28.87 18.17
C THR A 222 -1.52 28.19 19.49
N VAL A 223 -2.39 27.96 20.48
CA VAL A 223 -2.05 27.32 21.78
C VAL A 223 -1.50 25.88 21.63
N ARG A 224 -0.67 25.40 22.57
CA ARG A 224 -0.20 24.00 22.70
C ARG A 224 -0.65 23.40 24.03
N TYR A 225 -0.87 22.08 24.11
CA TYR A 225 -1.01 21.31 25.36
C TYR A 225 -0.06 20.09 25.40
N ASP A 226 0.19 19.56 26.60
CA ASP A 226 1.20 18.52 26.85
C ASP A 226 0.64 17.08 26.80
N ALA A 227 0.40 16.56 25.61
CA ALA A 227 -0.03 15.17 25.39
C ALA A 227 -1.27 14.78 26.24
N LYS A 228 -1.34 13.52 26.69
CA LYS A 228 -2.16 12.93 27.77
C LYS A 228 -2.85 13.90 28.75
N THR A 229 -2.10 14.88 29.30
CA THR A 229 -2.48 15.90 30.29
C THR A 229 -1.44 17.05 30.38
N GLY A 230 -1.83 18.32 30.17
CA GLY A 230 -0.90 19.48 30.19
C GLY A 230 -1.37 20.72 30.96
N ASN A 231 -0.70 21.88 30.81
CA ASN A 231 -1.07 23.16 31.45
C ASN A 231 -0.61 24.46 30.74
N GLN A 232 -1.27 25.58 31.03
CA GLN A 232 -1.23 26.89 30.32
C GLN A 232 -0.06 27.84 30.74
N ILE A 233 0.67 28.48 29.79
CA ILE A 233 1.97 29.14 30.09
C ILE A 233 2.27 30.52 29.43
N TRP A 234 1.64 30.94 28.33
CA TRP A 234 1.89 32.25 27.66
C TRP A 234 0.58 33.02 27.40
N VAL A 235 0.64 34.25 26.86
CA VAL A 235 -0.51 34.97 26.26
C VAL A 235 -0.04 35.90 25.12
N GLN A 236 -0.48 35.69 23.87
CA GLN A 236 -0.22 36.61 22.73
C GLN A 236 -1.04 36.27 21.47
N ARG A 237 -1.42 37.30 20.70
CA ARG A 237 -2.02 37.27 19.33
C ARG A 237 -1.52 38.52 18.58
N TYR A 238 -1.31 38.50 17.26
CA TYR A 238 -0.75 39.64 16.48
C TYR A 238 -1.86 40.61 15.97
N ASP A 239 -1.60 41.58 15.09
CA ASP A 239 -2.59 42.56 14.61
C ASP A 239 -2.30 43.04 13.17
N GLY A 240 -3.32 43.18 12.32
CA GLY A 240 -3.22 43.66 10.94
C GLY A 240 -4.05 44.92 10.65
N PRO A 241 -3.68 46.10 11.18
CA PRO A 241 -4.25 47.40 10.79
C PRO A 241 -3.75 47.82 9.40
N ALA A 242 -4.19 47.07 8.38
CA ALA A 242 -3.61 47.06 7.04
C ALA A 242 -3.85 45.70 6.37
N SER A 243 -2.77 44.96 6.02
CA SER A 243 -2.73 43.50 5.76
C SER A 243 -3.65 42.90 4.65
N GLY A 244 -3.60 41.58 4.44
CA GLY A 244 -4.21 40.86 3.31
C GLY A 244 -4.32 39.35 3.57
N ASP A 245 -5.27 38.69 2.90
CA ASP A 245 -6.09 37.60 3.44
C ASP A 245 -5.44 36.28 3.95
N ASP A 246 -4.74 36.37 5.08
CA ASP A 246 -4.35 35.32 6.04
C ASP A 246 -5.42 34.29 6.44
N GLN A 247 -5.82 33.43 5.51
CA GLN A 247 -6.83 32.37 5.69
C GLN A 247 -6.14 31.00 5.84
N ALA A 248 -6.69 30.09 6.66
CA ALA A 248 -6.05 28.83 7.05
C ALA A 248 -7.03 27.66 7.28
N VAL A 249 -6.68 26.44 6.85
CA VAL A 249 -7.51 25.22 7.05
C VAL A 249 -6.76 23.88 7.23
N ALA A 250 -5.65 23.60 6.53
CA ALA A 250 -5.05 22.26 6.45
C ALA A 250 -3.67 22.17 7.13
N ILE A 251 -3.32 21.01 7.73
CA ILE A 251 -2.17 20.88 8.63
C ILE A 251 -1.31 19.61 8.43
N ALA A 252 0.02 19.75 8.63
CA ALA A 252 1.05 18.70 8.54
C ALA A 252 2.28 19.04 9.43
N ALA A 253 3.07 18.04 9.85
CA ALA A 253 4.13 18.20 10.87
C ALA A 253 5.36 17.24 10.75
N ASP A 254 6.53 17.69 11.21
CA ASP A 254 7.85 16.98 11.22
C ASP A 254 8.30 16.54 12.65
N ASN A 255 9.42 15.84 12.80
CA ASN A 255 10.11 15.53 14.06
C ASN A 255 10.28 16.73 15.01
N ILE A 256 10.86 17.85 14.53
CA ILE A 256 11.45 19.02 15.22
C ILE A 256 10.59 19.81 16.25
N GLY A 257 10.47 21.11 16.03
CA GLY A 257 9.49 22.03 16.60
C GLY A 257 9.52 23.40 15.88
N GLY A 258 8.37 23.97 15.51
CA GLY A 258 8.30 25.23 14.78
C GLY A 258 6.93 25.54 14.17
N VAL A 259 6.76 26.79 13.72
CA VAL A 259 5.53 27.36 13.14
C VAL A 259 5.85 28.46 12.10
N TYR A 260 5.11 28.62 11.00
CA TYR A 260 3.87 27.90 10.64
C TYR A 260 2.64 28.79 10.44
N VAL A 261 2.79 30.11 10.33
CA VAL A 261 1.72 31.02 9.90
C VAL A 261 2.29 32.10 8.98
N THR A 262 2.04 31.97 7.67
CA THR A 262 2.04 33.03 6.65
C THR A 262 1.24 32.53 5.44
N GLY A 263 0.58 33.44 4.73
CA GLY A 263 0.05 33.29 3.39
C GLY A 263 0.14 34.62 2.62
N THR A 264 -0.99 35.12 2.16
CA THR A 264 -1.08 36.25 1.23
C THR A 264 -0.85 37.67 1.83
N SER A 265 -0.52 37.80 3.11
CA SER A 265 -0.38 39.11 3.77
C SER A 265 0.77 39.98 3.26
N ILE A 266 0.51 41.28 3.28
CA ILE A 266 0.30 42.03 2.04
C ILE A 266 1.44 43.01 1.76
N GLY A 267 1.66 43.40 0.52
CA GLY A 267 2.67 44.41 0.19
C GLY A 267 2.20 45.87 0.27
N ARG A 268 3.17 46.75 0.58
CA ARG A 268 2.92 48.14 0.98
C ARG A 268 3.37 49.19 -0.03
N ASN A 269 4.08 48.79 -1.07
CA ASN A 269 4.91 49.70 -1.88
C ASN A 269 4.12 50.34 -3.03
N LYS A 270 2.82 50.57 -2.80
CA LYS A 270 1.76 50.56 -3.84
C LYS A 270 1.58 49.19 -4.52
N ALA A 271 2.30 48.18 -4.02
CA ALA A 271 2.74 46.98 -4.73
C ALA A 271 3.40 45.98 -3.72
N PRO A 272 3.85 44.79 -4.18
CA PRO A 272 4.27 43.66 -3.32
C PRO A 272 5.50 43.81 -2.40
N ASP A 273 5.89 42.74 -1.66
CA ASP A 273 6.75 42.83 -0.45
C ASP A 273 7.39 41.47 0.03
N TYR A 274 8.06 40.69 -0.83
CA TYR A 274 8.86 39.45 -0.59
C TYR A 274 9.31 39.14 0.87
N ALA A 275 9.07 37.94 1.45
CA ALA A 275 8.89 37.79 2.92
C ALA A 275 9.41 36.53 3.67
N THR A 276 9.35 36.58 5.00
CA THR A 276 9.36 35.44 5.96
C THR A 276 8.94 35.90 7.38
N ILE A 277 8.60 34.97 8.30
CA ILE A 277 8.49 35.24 9.76
C ILE A 277 9.19 34.21 10.67
N ARG A 278 8.65 32.99 10.77
CA ARG A 278 8.97 31.85 11.68
C ARG A 278 8.86 32.10 13.20
N TYR A 279 8.56 31.02 13.93
CA TYR A 279 8.94 30.78 15.33
C TYR A 279 9.36 29.31 15.52
N ASP A 280 10.23 28.99 16.49
CA ASP A 280 10.93 27.68 16.57
C ASP A 280 10.88 26.93 17.93
N ALA A 281 11.03 25.61 17.81
CA ALA A 281 10.82 24.53 18.78
C ALA A 281 9.36 24.35 19.25
N THR A 282 9.14 23.42 20.19
CA THR A 282 8.48 23.65 21.49
C THR A 282 8.16 25.11 21.93
N THR A 283 8.87 26.16 21.42
CA THR A 283 9.01 27.55 21.97
C THR A 283 8.87 28.72 20.92
N GLY A 284 9.73 29.78 20.93
CA GLY A 284 9.84 30.81 19.85
C GLY A 284 10.61 32.12 20.20
N ASN A 285 11.46 32.63 19.29
CA ASN A 285 12.42 33.77 19.50
C ASN A 285 11.94 35.13 18.87
N GLN A 286 12.84 36.13 18.62
CA GLN A 286 12.71 37.31 17.72
C GLN A 286 13.79 38.41 17.94
N ALA A 287 14.51 38.89 16.89
CA ALA A 287 15.38 40.09 16.94
C ALA A 287 15.85 40.74 15.60
N TRP A 288 16.07 40.01 14.50
CA TRP A 288 16.55 40.53 13.18
C TRP A 288 16.31 39.60 11.95
N VAL A 289 15.26 39.85 11.14
CA VAL A 289 15.08 39.28 9.77
C VAL A 289 14.42 40.30 8.79
N GLN A 290 14.32 39.97 7.49
CA GLN A 290 13.77 40.79 6.38
C GLN A 290 12.33 40.45 5.95
N ARG A 291 11.56 41.47 5.53
CA ARG A 291 10.86 41.49 4.21
C ARG A 291 11.63 42.37 3.20
N TYR A 292 11.31 42.27 1.92
CA TYR A 292 11.96 42.85 0.73
C TYR A 292 10.87 43.25 -0.29
N ASP A 293 11.20 43.55 -1.54
CA ASP A 293 10.28 43.76 -2.68
C ASP A 293 11.06 43.43 -3.98
N GLY A 294 10.61 42.54 -4.87
CA GLY A 294 11.38 41.96 -6.03
C GLY A 294 11.82 42.90 -7.18
N THR A 295 11.31 42.79 -8.44
CA THR A 295 11.52 43.84 -9.51
C THR A 295 10.46 43.96 -10.64
N GLY A 296 9.57 44.99 -10.63
CA GLY A 296 8.86 45.55 -11.81
C GLY A 296 7.40 46.08 -11.63
N LYS A 297 6.50 45.38 -10.91
CA LYS A 297 5.21 45.79 -10.31
C LYS A 297 4.17 44.68 -9.92
N SER A 298 4.41 43.36 -10.02
CA SER A 298 3.65 42.30 -9.28
C SER A 298 4.56 41.14 -8.77
N HIS A 299 4.42 39.80 -8.88
CA HIS A 299 3.36 38.89 -9.40
C HIS A 299 3.13 37.65 -8.51
N ASP A 300 4.21 37.09 -7.97
CA ASP A 300 4.40 35.69 -7.57
C ASP A 300 3.73 35.25 -6.26
N GLN A 301 3.97 34.00 -5.82
CA GLN A 301 3.07 33.26 -4.92
C GLN A 301 3.81 32.33 -3.91
N ALA A 302 3.09 31.63 -3.02
CA ALA A 302 3.63 30.63 -2.08
C ALA A 302 2.69 30.31 -0.88
N THR A 303 2.29 29.05 -0.69
CA THR A 303 1.22 28.54 0.19
C THR A 303 1.45 28.10 1.66
N ALA A 304 0.80 26.97 2.02
CA ALA A 304 0.84 26.23 3.29
C ALA A 304 1.65 24.91 3.23
N ILE A 305 2.07 24.34 4.37
CA ILE A 305 3.35 23.58 4.44
C ILE A 305 3.38 22.13 4.97
N ALA A 306 4.25 21.32 4.35
CA ALA A 306 4.82 20.05 4.83
C ALA A 306 6.37 20.11 4.93
N VAL A 307 7.05 19.12 5.54
CA VAL A 307 8.38 19.38 6.15
C VAL A 307 9.27 18.13 6.38
N ASP A 308 10.59 18.36 6.47
CA ASP A 308 11.65 17.39 6.75
C ASP A 308 12.57 17.81 7.94
N ASP A 309 13.33 16.86 8.49
CA ASP A 309 14.19 16.98 9.69
C ASP A 309 15.39 17.95 9.56
N ALA A 310 15.92 18.18 8.35
CA ALA A 310 17.11 19.01 8.11
C ALA A 310 16.82 20.37 7.46
N GLY A 311 15.70 20.49 6.74
CA GLY A 311 15.17 21.76 6.27
C GLY A 311 15.59 22.17 4.85
N GLY A 312 14.91 21.61 3.86
CA GLY A 312 14.78 22.16 2.50
C GLY A 312 13.92 23.44 2.43
N VAL A 313 13.58 23.89 1.22
CA VAL A 313 12.97 25.21 0.94
C VAL A 313 12.14 25.17 -0.37
N TYR A 314 11.28 24.18 -0.52
CA TYR A 314 10.70 23.77 -1.81
C TYR A 314 9.27 24.29 -2.01
N VAL A 315 9.13 25.50 -2.55
CA VAL A 315 7.85 26.24 -2.65
C VAL A 315 7.15 26.03 -4.01
N THR A 316 5.86 26.37 -4.07
CA THR A 316 4.99 26.17 -5.24
C THR A 316 4.38 27.51 -5.71
N GLY A 317 5.22 28.47 -6.13
CA GLY A 317 4.84 29.81 -6.61
C GLY A 317 5.28 30.10 -8.06
N HIS A 318 4.74 31.14 -8.69
CA HIS A 318 4.71 31.26 -10.17
C HIS A 318 5.07 32.70 -10.62
N SER A 319 5.85 32.89 -11.71
CA SER A 319 6.64 34.13 -11.94
C SER A 319 6.60 34.64 -13.39
N PHE A 320 5.50 35.33 -13.71
CA PHE A 320 5.01 35.67 -15.05
C PHE A 320 5.91 36.54 -15.95
N GLY A 321 5.51 36.71 -17.22
CA GLY A 321 6.34 37.22 -18.32
C GLY A 321 5.89 38.53 -18.99
N PRO A 322 6.81 39.44 -19.40
CA PRO A 322 6.45 40.73 -20.02
C PRO A 322 5.97 40.75 -21.49
N ASP A 323 6.36 39.82 -22.38
CA ASP A 323 6.23 40.04 -23.85
C ASP A 323 5.18 39.21 -24.65
N SER A 324 4.58 38.08 -24.23
CA SER A 324 4.74 37.17 -23.08
C SER A 324 4.38 35.72 -23.47
N ASN A 325 4.95 34.70 -22.83
CA ASN A 325 4.19 33.70 -22.06
C ASN A 325 5.14 32.98 -21.11
N THR A 326 4.64 32.50 -20.00
CA THR A 326 5.48 31.86 -18.98
C THR A 326 5.31 30.35 -18.98
N ASN A 327 6.34 29.57 -18.68
CA ASN A 327 6.31 28.10 -18.59
C ASN A 327 7.18 27.61 -17.40
N PHE A 328 6.73 26.64 -16.58
CA PHE A 328 7.24 26.35 -15.22
C PHE A 328 8.77 26.48 -14.99
N ALA A 329 9.18 27.58 -14.35
CA ALA A 329 10.52 27.81 -13.85
C ALA A 329 10.74 27.16 -12.47
N THR A 330 12.01 27.02 -12.10
CA THR A 330 12.45 26.55 -10.77
C THR A 330 13.90 27.03 -10.54
N VAL A 331 14.35 27.25 -9.30
CA VAL A 331 15.66 27.88 -9.03
C VAL A 331 16.48 27.17 -7.95
N ARG A 332 17.78 27.01 -8.21
CA ARG A 332 18.86 26.55 -7.33
C ARG A 332 20.21 26.87 -8.02
N TYR A 333 21.35 26.62 -7.38
CA TYR A 333 22.65 27.20 -7.77
C TYR A 333 23.81 26.21 -7.53
N GLU A 334 24.91 26.13 -8.31
CA GLU A 334 25.92 25.06 -8.11
C GLU A 334 26.57 25.09 -6.71
N ALA A 335 26.91 23.91 -6.18
CA ALA A 335 27.27 23.64 -4.78
C ALA A 335 28.15 24.71 -4.11
N THR A 336 29.29 25.09 -4.70
CA THR A 336 30.10 26.23 -4.21
C THR A 336 31.11 26.82 -5.21
N THR A 337 31.09 26.40 -6.48
CA THR A 337 32.24 26.50 -7.39
C THR A 337 31.95 27.17 -8.75
N GLY A 338 30.68 27.48 -9.05
CA GLY A 338 30.22 27.87 -10.38
C GLY A 338 30.22 29.38 -10.64
N GLU A 339 30.24 29.86 -11.89
CA GLU A 339 30.32 29.14 -13.19
C GLU A 339 29.23 28.07 -13.44
N GLN A 340 28.06 28.21 -12.79
CA GLN A 340 26.77 27.55 -13.10
C GLN A 340 26.75 26.01 -13.15
N MET A 341 25.67 25.49 -13.78
CA MET A 341 25.20 24.09 -13.74
C MET A 341 24.18 23.85 -14.88
N TRP A 342 23.60 22.65 -14.97
CA TRP A 342 22.54 22.26 -15.92
C TRP A 342 21.22 23.01 -15.69
N VAL A 343 20.39 23.15 -16.74
CA VAL A 343 18.97 23.55 -16.61
C VAL A 343 18.13 23.03 -17.81
N GLN A 344 16.85 22.75 -17.56
CA GLN A 344 15.82 22.33 -18.52
C GLN A 344 14.61 23.27 -18.49
N HIS A 345 13.84 23.30 -19.58
CA HIS A 345 12.42 23.68 -19.63
C HIS A 345 11.72 22.80 -20.68
N TYR A 346 10.39 22.88 -20.74
CA TYR A 346 9.55 22.48 -21.87
C TYR A 346 8.80 23.75 -22.37
N ASP A 347 7.87 23.60 -23.30
CA ASP A 347 7.05 24.68 -23.89
C ASP A 347 5.81 24.06 -24.53
N SER A 348 4.73 24.82 -24.72
CA SER A 348 3.49 24.29 -25.27
C SER A 348 2.58 25.37 -25.88
N PRO A 349 1.96 25.13 -27.05
CA PRO A 349 0.81 25.87 -27.58
C PRO A 349 -0.55 25.75 -26.84
N ALA A 350 -0.56 25.46 -25.54
CA ALA A 350 -1.76 25.35 -24.70
C ALA A 350 -2.04 26.65 -23.88
N LYS A 351 -2.12 26.54 -22.54
CA LYS A 351 -2.23 27.54 -21.46
C LYS A 351 -3.60 28.14 -21.15
N SER A 352 -4.15 27.75 -19.99
CA SER A 352 -5.30 28.31 -19.28
C SER A 352 -5.40 27.72 -17.85
N PRO A 353 -6.21 28.25 -16.92
CA PRO A 353 -6.72 27.47 -15.78
C PRO A 353 -6.27 28.03 -14.42
N ASP A 354 -5.16 27.52 -13.85
CA ASP A 354 -4.43 28.32 -12.84
C ASP A 354 -4.85 28.15 -11.35
N TYR A 355 -5.54 27.08 -10.89
CA TYR A 355 -6.22 27.07 -9.56
C TYR A 355 -6.07 25.82 -8.65
N ALA A 356 -5.98 26.03 -7.32
CA ALA A 356 -5.13 25.24 -6.40
C ALA A 356 -5.78 24.45 -5.22
N LYS A 357 -5.01 23.65 -4.43
CA LYS A 357 -5.47 22.82 -3.26
C LYS A 357 -4.52 22.82 -2.02
N ALA A 358 -4.10 21.68 -1.44
CA ALA A 358 -3.70 21.53 -0.01
C ALA A 358 -2.43 20.67 0.27
N VAL A 359 -2.29 19.99 1.44
CA VAL A 359 -0.96 19.54 1.95
C VAL A 359 -0.93 18.33 2.93
N GLY A 360 0.16 17.54 2.96
CA GLY A 360 0.47 16.44 3.93
C GLY A 360 1.91 15.85 3.85
N VAL A 361 2.27 14.78 4.59
CA VAL A 361 3.71 14.40 4.84
C VAL A 361 4.02 12.93 5.25
N ASP A 362 5.07 12.29 4.68
CA ASP A 362 5.98 11.28 5.29
C ASP A 362 7.32 11.16 4.51
N ASN A 363 8.50 10.99 5.13
CA ASN A 363 9.82 11.33 4.54
C ASN A 363 10.82 10.16 4.31
N ALA A 364 11.21 9.89 3.05
CA ALA A 364 12.51 9.31 2.64
C ALA A 364 12.86 9.47 1.13
N GLY A 365 12.51 8.53 0.21
CA GLY A 365 12.75 8.66 -1.22
C GLY A 365 12.05 9.80 -2.03
N GLY A 366 11.19 10.72 -1.50
CA GLY A 366 10.51 11.80 -2.30
C GLY A 366 9.81 13.05 -1.62
N VAL A 367 9.32 14.04 -2.41
CA VAL A 367 8.68 15.38 -2.07
C VAL A 367 7.85 16.07 -3.21
N TYR A 368 6.54 16.36 -3.08
CA TYR A 368 5.58 16.62 -4.21
C TYR A 368 5.17 18.11 -4.54
N VAL A 369 5.96 18.98 -5.19
CA VAL A 369 5.51 20.38 -5.56
C VAL A 369 4.49 20.53 -6.73
N THR A 370 3.22 20.14 -6.55
CA THR A 370 2.16 20.10 -7.61
C THR A 370 1.91 21.44 -8.32
N GLY A 371 1.93 21.60 -9.65
CA GLY A 371 1.97 20.60 -10.74
C GLY A 371 0.68 20.52 -11.56
N SER A 372 0.80 20.31 -12.88
CA SER A 372 -0.20 19.83 -13.88
C SER A 372 0.49 19.67 -15.25
N SER A 373 -0.17 19.07 -16.26
CA SER A 373 0.42 18.88 -17.60
C SER A 373 -0.57 18.72 -18.77
N GLY A 374 -1.69 18.03 -18.59
CA GLY A 374 -2.70 17.85 -19.65
C GLY A 374 -2.34 16.79 -20.69
N GLY A 375 -2.73 17.04 -21.94
CA GLY A 375 -2.61 16.10 -23.07
C GLY A 375 -3.25 16.65 -24.35
N MET A 376 -4.27 15.96 -24.83
CA MET A 376 -5.26 16.40 -25.82
C MET A 376 -6.54 15.53 -25.64
N ASP A 377 -7.68 15.99 -26.16
CA ASP A 377 -9.03 15.40 -26.04
C ASP A 377 -9.76 15.69 -24.68
N PHE A 378 -11.04 16.11 -24.67
CA PHE A 378 -11.82 16.64 -23.50
C PHE A 378 -12.42 15.56 -22.57
N ILE A 379 -12.83 15.83 -21.32
CA ILE A 379 -12.96 17.12 -20.61
C ILE A 379 -11.78 17.47 -19.67
N THR A 380 -11.71 16.92 -18.46
CA THR A 380 -10.73 17.18 -17.39
C THR A 380 -9.64 16.12 -17.21
N ASP A 381 -8.47 16.48 -16.67
CA ASP A 381 -7.55 15.54 -16.00
C ASP A 381 -7.00 16.08 -14.66
N TYR A 382 -6.31 15.25 -13.86
CA TYR A 382 -5.41 15.72 -12.79
C TYR A 382 -4.01 15.06 -12.88
N ALA A 383 -2.92 15.87 -12.96
CA ALA A 383 -1.93 15.66 -14.03
C ALA A 383 -0.41 15.90 -13.76
N THR A 384 0.16 15.25 -12.75
CA THR A 384 1.54 14.71 -12.68
C THR A 384 2.75 15.53 -13.22
N VAL A 385 3.66 16.10 -12.40
CA VAL A 385 5.02 16.57 -12.83
C VAL A 385 6.16 16.12 -11.88
N ARG A 386 6.26 14.82 -11.62
CA ARG A 386 7.19 14.15 -10.71
C ARG A 386 8.67 14.48 -10.93
N TYR A 387 9.44 14.59 -9.85
CA TYR A 387 10.91 14.50 -9.76
C TYR A 387 11.29 13.35 -8.77
N ASP A 388 12.57 13.09 -8.46
CA ASP A 388 12.90 12.34 -7.23
C ASP A 388 12.97 13.31 -6.03
N ALA A 389 13.14 12.79 -4.80
CA ALA A 389 13.47 13.63 -3.64
C ALA A 389 14.56 14.65 -3.98
N THR A 390 15.64 14.15 -4.61
CA THR A 390 16.91 14.87 -4.72
C THR A 390 17.17 15.50 -6.10
N THR A 391 16.82 14.83 -7.22
CA THR A 391 17.14 15.20 -8.64
C THR A 391 16.13 14.60 -9.67
N GLY A 392 16.41 14.57 -10.99
CA GLY A 392 15.59 13.82 -11.97
C GLY A 392 15.92 14.01 -13.48
N ALA A 393 15.43 13.11 -14.35
CA ALA A 393 15.40 13.17 -15.83
C ALA A 393 14.21 12.37 -16.43
N GLN A 394 13.63 12.78 -17.57
CA GLN A 394 12.26 12.34 -17.97
C GLN A 394 12.08 10.82 -18.14
N THR A 395 11.02 10.25 -17.55
CA THR A 395 10.90 8.80 -17.32
C THR A 395 9.49 8.19 -17.31
N TRP A 396 8.45 8.80 -16.74
CA TRP A 396 7.06 8.26 -16.67
C TRP A 396 5.98 9.28 -17.09
N VAL A 397 4.76 8.77 -17.31
CA VAL A 397 3.38 9.23 -16.99
C VAL A 397 2.56 7.98 -16.60
N GLN A 398 1.31 8.08 -16.16
CA GLN A 398 0.34 6.99 -15.97
C GLN A 398 -1.06 7.63 -16.04
N ARG A 399 -2.03 6.97 -16.69
CA ARG A 399 -3.39 7.47 -16.93
C ARG A 399 -4.43 6.31 -16.89
N TYR A 400 -5.73 6.57 -16.80
CA TYR A 400 -6.81 5.58 -16.56
C TYR A 400 -8.18 6.12 -17.03
N ASN A 401 -9.07 5.37 -17.73
CA ASN A 401 -10.34 5.84 -18.33
C ASN A 401 -11.54 4.84 -18.15
N GLY A 402 -12.79 5.30 -18.29
CA GLY A 402 -14.01 4.47 -18.51
C GLY A 402 -15.20 5.21 -19.20
N PRO A 403 -16.15 4.53 -19.88
CA PRO A 403 -17.01 5.11 -20.94
C PRO A 403 -18.21 6.01 -20.53
N ALA A 404 -17.97 7.14 -19.87
CA ALA A 404 -18.95 8.23 -19.69
C ALA A 404 -18.34 9.63 -19.91
N GLY A 405 -19.08 10.71 -19.60
CA GLY A 405 -18.67 12.10 -19.83
C GLY A 405 -19.31 13.09 -18.85
N SER A 406 -18.61 13.34 -17.75
CA SER A 406 -19.04 14.07 -16.54
C SER A 406 -17.85 14.85 -15.92
N GLU A 407 -18.05 15.63 -14.86
CA GLU A 407 -16.97 16.32 -14.12
C GLU A 407 -17.19 16.32 -12.60
N GLU A 408 -16.20 15.83 -11.84
CA GLU A 408 -15.97 16.12 -10.41
C GLU A 408 -14.46 16.44 -10.26
N GLN A 409 -14.05 17.27 -9.31
CA GLN A 409 -12.63 17.56 -9.04
C GLN A 409 -12.26 17.49 -7.55
N ALA A 410 -11.10 16.90 -7.27
CA ALA A 410 -10.22 17.31 -6.16
C ALA A 410 -10.83 17.34 -4.75
N THR A 411 -11.81 16.49 -4.45
CA THR A 411 -12.68 16.53 -3.25
C THR A 411 -11.96 16.25 -1.91
N ALA A 412 -12.02 15.03 -1.38
CA ALA A 412 -11.57 14.69 -0.02
C ALA A 412 -10.04 14.78 0.18
N MET A 413 -9.56 14.58 1.41
CA MET A 413 -8.20 14.09 1.71
C MET A 413 -8.07 13.62 3.17
N ALA A 414 -7.13 12.70 3.44
CA ALA A 414 -6.95 12.07 4.75
C ALA A 414 -5.52 11.59 5.06
N VAL A 415 -4.64 11.40 4.06
CA VAL A 415 -3.28 10.78 4.16
C VAL A 415 -3.24 9.37 4.82
N GLY A 416 -2.07 8.74 4.86
CA GLY A 416 -1.86 7.41 5.44
C GLY A 416 -0.45 6.86 5.20
N ASN A 417 -0.19 5.62 5.67
CA ASN A 417 1.13 4.97 5.54
C ASN A 417 1.07 3.49 5.11
N ALA A 418 -0.11 3.01 4.68
CA ALA A 418 -0.28 1.70 4.01
C ALA A 418 -0.42 1.84 2.48
N GLY A 419 -0.49 3.07 1.96
CA GLY A 419 -0.48 3.35 0.53
C GLY A 419 -1.01 4.75 0.18
N VAL A 420 -0.67 5.23 -1.02
CA VAL A 420 -1.03 6.51 -1.68
C VAL A 420 -2.54 6.71 -1.98
N ILE A 421 -3.43 6.53 -1.00
CA ILE A 421 -4.90 6.58 -1.22
C ILE A 421 -5.45 7.97 -1.63
N VAL A 422 -6.60 7.93 -2.31
CA VAL A 422 -7.40 9.02 -2.92
C VAL A 422 -8.82 8.43 -3.18
N THR A 423 -9.87 9.25 -3.34
CA THR A 423 -11.17 8.79 -3.87
C THR A 423 -11.98 9.93 -4.51
N GLY A 424 -13.13 9.63 -5.11
CA GLY A 424 -14.10 10.62 -5.62
C GLY A 424 -15.28 9.99 -6.36
N SER A 425 -16.18 10.85 -6.84
CA SER A 425 -17.59 10.55 -7.18
C SER A 425 -17.87 9.38 -8.14
N SER A 426 -17.37 9.50 -9.37
CA SER A 426 -18.00 8.99 -10.62
C SER A 426 -19.38 9.57 -10.92
N LEU A 427 -19.83 9.52 -12.18
CA LEU A 427 -21.20 9.83 -12.61
C LEU A 427 -21.49 9.14 -13.96
N ASP A 428 -22.22 8.01 -13.90
CA ASP A 428 -22.20 6.95 -14.91
C ASP A 428 -23.25 7.02 -16.05
N SER A 429 -23.33 5.97 -16.87
CA SER A 429 -24.42 5.65 -17.81
C SER A 429 -25.88 5.71 -17.28
N GLU A 430 -26.16 5.20 -16.07
CA GLU A 430 -27.41 5.36 -15.31
C GLU A 430 -27.44 6.69 -14.50
N TRP A 431 -26.35 7.48 -14.57
CA TRP A 431 -26.08 8.78 -13.92
C TRP A 431 -25.94 8.72 -12.40
N SER A 432 -25.26 7.68 -11.92
CA SER A 432 -25.04 7.30 -10.52
C SER A 432 -23.55 7.29 -10.12
N SER A 433 -23.27 7.22 -8.81
CA SER A 433 -21.96 7.47 -8.19
C SER A 433 -21.69 6.58 -6.96
N ASP A 434 -20.69 5.71 -6.92
CA ASP A 434 -20.33 4.77 -7.99
C ASP A 434 -18.82 4.39 -8.01
N TYR A 435 -17.94 5.38 -7.79
CA TYR A 435 -16.47 5.29 -7.84
C TYR A 435 -15.82 4.75 -9.13
N ALA A 436 -14.63 5.27 -9.41
CA ALA A 436 -13.46 4.38 -9.37
C ALA A 436 -12.48 4.86 -8.28
N THR A 437 -11.44 4.09 -8.00
CA THR A 437 -10.37 4.49 -7.07
C THR A 437 -9.08 3.73 -7.42
N VAL A 438 -8.45 4.15 -8.51
CA VAL A 438 -7.22 3.65 -9.17
C VAL A 438 -5.95 3.58 -8.26
N ARG A 439 -4.76 3.21 -8.77
CA ARG A 439 -3.57 2.97 -7.93
C ARG A 439 -2.15 3.20 -8.55
N TYR A 440 -1.77 4.36 -9.15
CA TYR A 440 -0.39 4.62 -9.69
C TYR A 440 0.55 5.48 -8.78
N ALA A 441 1.90 5.31 -8.69
CA ALA A 441 2.75 6.05 -7.73
C ALA A 441 4.30 5.87 -7.89
N THR A 442 4.96 5.19 -6.93
CA THR A 442 6.41 5.26 -6.62
C THR A 442 7.37 4.80 -7.73
N SER A 443 7.67 3.51 -7.89
CA SER A 443 8.95 3.09 -8.52
C SER A 443 8.89 2.00 -9.60
N THR A 444 8.00 1.01 -9.48
CA THR A 444 7.78 -0.05 -10.49
C THR A 444 6.43 -0.75 -10.20
N GLY A 445 6.00 -1.69 -11.05
CA GLY A 445 5.06 -2.75 -10.63
C GLY A 445 4.00 -3.17 -11.62
N GLU A 446 2.96 -3.84 -11.13
CA GLU A 446 1.84 -4.30 -11.95
C GLU A 446 0.49 -4.25 -11.18
N GLN A 447 -0.44 -3.40 -11.65
CA GLN A 447 -1.82 -3.10 -11.19
C GLN A 447 -2.68 -4.35 -10.84
N THR A 448 -3.40 -4.42 -9.71
CA THR A 448 -3.78 -5.67 -9.01
C THR A 448 -5.20 -5.74 -8.40
N TRP A 449 -5.44 -5.21 -7.18
CA TRP A 449 -6.26 -5.91 -6.17
C TRP A 449 -7.64 -5.28 -5.89
N ILE A 450 -8.73 -6.05 -6.02
CA ILE A 450 -10.09 -5.65 -5.60
C ILE A 450 -11.05 -6.77 -5.20
N GLN A 451 -12.04 -6.40 -4.40
CA GLN A 451 -13.45 -6.78 -4.58
C GLN A 451 -14.30 -5.49 -4.62
N ARG A 452 -15.49 -5.53 -5.22
CA ARG A 452 -16.45 -4.41 -5.30
C ARG A 452 -17.77 -4.81 -4.62
N LEU A 453 -18.49 -3.86 -4.00
CA LEU A 453 -19.57 -4.14 -3.04
C LEU A 453 -20.34 -2.86 -2.60
N ALA A 454 -21.05 -2.12 -3.46
CA ALA A 454 -21.62 -2.47 -4.74
C ALA A 454 -23.17 -2.34 -4.69
N GLY A 455 -23.74 -1.19 -5.08
CA GLY A 455 -25.10 -0.73 -4.75
C GLY A 455 -26.32 -1.44 -5.37
N ALA A 456 -27.48 -0.76 -5.33
CA ALA A 456 -28.78 -1.43 -5.34
C ALA A 456 -30.04 -0.76 -5.99
N ASP A 457 -30.02 0.44 -6.60
CA ASP A 457 -31.19 1.04 -7.33
C ASP A 457 -30.92 2.35 -8.12
N ASN A 458 -29.68 2.85 -8.15
CA ASN A 458 -29.30 4.13 -8.79
C ASN A 458 -29.96 5.40 -8.16
N SER A 459 -29.39 5.92 -7.05
CA SER A 459 -29.86 7.12 -6.30
C SER A 459 -28.77 7.77 -5.40
N ASP A 460 -29.09 8.85 -4.66
CA ASP A 460 -28.14 9.68 -3.91
C ASP A 460 -28.11 9.49 -2.36
N ASP A 461 -26.95 9.76 -1.74
CA ASP A 461 -26.65 9.48 -0.29
C ASP A 461 -25.40 10.23 0.26
N TYR A 462 -24.45 10.55 -0.63
CA TYR A 462 -23.27 11.43 -0.47
C TYR A 462 -22.06 10.90 0.34
N SER A 463 -20.88 11.45 0.01
CA SER A 463 -19.53 10.89 0.23
C SER A 463 -18.72 11.55 1.38
N VAL A 464 -17.73 10.82 1.95
CA VAL A 464 -16.87 11.29 3.06
C VAL A 464 -15.42 10.73 3.05
N SER A 465 -14.77 10.47 4.20
CA SER A 465 -13.29 10.53 4.36
C SER A 465 -12.48 9.23 4.12
N VAL A 466 -11.19 9.42 3.75
CA VAL A 466 -10.14 8.46 3.33
C VAL A 466 -9.69 7.40 4.37
N ALA A 467 -8.48 7.57 4.92
CA ALA A 467 -7.82 6.69 5.91
C ALA A 467 -7.34 5.29 5.43
N VAL A 468 -6.78 4.47 6.34
CA VAL A 468 -6.09 3.18 6.09
C VAL A 468 -6.26 2.15 7.24
N ASP A 469 -5.85 0.89 7.02
CA ASP A 469 -5.97 -0.26 7.94
C ASP A 469 -4.67 -1.12 7.96
N ALA A 470 -4.56 -2.16 8.80
CA ALA A 470 -3.31 -2.87 9.13
C ALA A 470 -3.38 -4.39 9.44
N GLU A 471 -4.28 -5.17 8.81
CA GLU A 471 -4.29 -6.66 8.93
C GLU A 471 -4.49 -7.39 7.57
N GLY A 472 -4.25 -6.71 6.45
CA GLY A 472 -4.62 -7.13 5.09
C GLY A 472 -6.14 -7.22 4.88
N ASN A 473 -6.92 -6.36 5.55
CA ASN A 473 -8.31 -6.61 5.93
C ASN A 473 -9.26 -5.37 5.90
N SER A 474 -8.80 -4.14 5.59
CA SER A 474 -9.53 -2.86 5.37
C SER A 474 -11.01 -2.66 5.81
N TYR A 475 -11.25 -1.63 6.63
CA TYR A 475 -12.50 -1.29 7.33
C TYR A 475 -13.31 -0.12 6.70
N VAL A 476 -14.64 -0.27 6.46
CA VAL A 476 -15.61 0.84 6.20
C VAL A 476 -17.10 0.42 6.18
N ALA A 477 -18.05 1.38 6.18
CA ALA A 477 -19.51 1.22 6.07
C ALA A 477 -20.21 2.46 5.45
N GLY A 478 -21.44 2.32 4.92
CA GLY A 478 -22.25 3.42 4.36
C GLY A 478 -23.78 3.30 4.58
N THR A 479 -24.53 4.38 4.32
CA THR A 479 -25.96 4.59 4.73
C THR A 479 -27.02 3.79 3.95
N SER A 480 -26.92 3.71 2.63
CA SER A 480 -27.32 2.57 1.79
C SER A 480 -28.83 2.21 1.65
N MET A 481 -29.70 3.06 1.06
CA MET A 481 -31.20 3.08 1.12
C MET A 481 -32.08 1.76 1.12
N LYS A 482 -33.42 1.85 1.31
CA LYS A 482 -34.57 0.86 1.19
C LYS A 482 -35.85 1.48 1.84
N GLN A 483 -37.10 1.45 1.32
CA GLN A 483 -38.20 2.37 1.77
C GLN A 483 -39.08 2.02 3.01
N GLU A 484 -39.66 3.08 3.59
CA GLU A 484 -40.60 3.24 4.75
C GLU A 484 -40.02 3.74 6.11
N ASN A 485 -38.81 4.33 6.11
CA ASN A 485 -38.22 5.19 7.15
C ASN A 485 -37.98 4.66 8.60
N PHE A 486 -37.46 3.42 8.76
CA PHE A 486 -36.91 2.82 9.99
C PHE A 486 -35.76 1.84 9.64
N SER A 487 -34.49 2.29 9.76
CA SER A 487 -33.30 1.90 8.95
C SER A 487 -32.73 0.47 9.03
N GLN A 488 -31.45 0.27 8.67
CA GLN A 488 -30.77 -1.03 8.46
C GLN A 488 -29.25 -0.80 8.21
N LEU A 489 -28.37 -1.76 8.52
CA LEU A 489 -26.91 -1.52 8.63
C LEU A 489 -26.02 -2.34 7.67
N THR A 490 -24.99 -1.69 7.11
CA THR A 490 -23.91 -2.31 6.31
C THR A 490 -22.52 -2.12 6.93
N THR A 491 -21.55 -3.01 6.65
CA THR A 491 -20.13 -2.98 7.10
C THR A 491 -19.26 -3.86 6.19
N VAL A 492 -17.99 -3.54 5.95
CA VAL A 492 -17.08 -4.38 5.12
C VAL A 492 -15.78 -4.74 5.83
N LYS A 493 -15.36 -6.00 5.64
CA LYS A 493 -14.04 -6.59 5.94
C LYS A 493 -13.83 -7.79 5.02
N TYR A 494 -13.48 -7.63 3.74
CA TYR A 494 -13.44 -8.74 2.78
C TYR A 494 -12.47 -9.90 3.18
N SER A 495 -12.62 -11.06 2.54
CA SER A 495 -11.70 -12.21 2.60
C SER A 495 -11.79 -12.98 1.25
N PRO A 496 -10.93 -13.98 0.94
CA PRO A 496 -10.73 -14.40 -0.44
C PRO A 496 -11.87 -15.19 -1.11
N SER A 497 -12.81 -15.83 -0.39
CA SER A 497 -13.98 -16.43 -1.06
C SER A 497 -15.24 -16.61 -0.21
N GLY A 498 -16.39 -16.30 -0.84
CA GLY A 498 -17.72 -16.95 -0.79
C GLY A 498 -18.47 -17.14 0.54
N GLU A 499 -17.80 -17.58 1.60
CA GLU A 499 -18.37 -17.92 2.90
C GLU A 499 -18.80 -16.68 3.69
N GLN A 500 -19.95 -16.12 3.31
CA GLN A 500 -20.41 -14.80 3.74
C GLN A 500 -20.98 -14.81 5.18
N LEU A 501 -20.53 -13.86 6.01
CA LEU A 501 -20.73 -13.83 7.47
C LEU A 501 -21.65 -12.69 7.97
N TRP A 502 -21.92 -12.68 9.29
CA TRP A 502 -23.01 -11.93 9.94
C TRP A 502 -22.95 -10.39 9.95
N VAL A 503 -24.06 -9.80 10.42
CA VAL A 503 -24.28 -8.38 10.70
C VAL A 503 -25.33 -8.26 11.82
N VAL A 504 -25.31 -7.13 12.55
CA VAL A 504 -26.16 -6.87 13.73
C VAL A 504 -27.63 -6.55 13.39
N GLN A 505 -28.52 -6.63 14.40
CA GLN A 505 -29.98 -6.41 14.24
C GLN A 505 -30.60 -5.77 15.51
N TYR A 506 -31.29 -4.63 15.39
CA TYR A 506 -32.29 -4.14 16.39
C TYR A 506 -33.46 -3.37 15.73
N GLU A 507 -34.08 -2.37 16.41
CA GLU A 507 -35.42 -1.80 16.14
C GLU A 507 -35.46 -0.24 16.04
N ASN A 508 -34.36 0.42 15.68
CA ASN A 508 -34.20 1.91 15.61
C ASN A 508 -34.80 2.60 14.34
N TYR A 509 -34.45 3.87 14.12
CA TYR A 509 -34.51 4.61 12.84
C TYR A 509 -33.21 5.44 12.74
N SER A 510 -32.43 5.35 11.67
CA SER A 510 -31.02 5.82 11.68
C SER A 510 -30.36 6.16 10.32
N ILE A 511 -29.67 7.30 10.23
CA ILE A 511 -28.45 7.58 9.45
C ILE A 511 -27.23 7.55 10.42
N ALA A 512 -26.14 8.29 10.18
CA ALA A 512 -24.86 8.30 10.90
C ALA A 512 -23.74 8.99 10.07
N ALA A 513 -22.46 8.85 10.48
CA ALA A 513 -21.47 9.94 10.35
C ALA A 513 -20.37 9.82 9.25
N ASP A 514 -19.18 9.31 9.59
CA ASP A 514 -17.90 9.30 8.85
C ASP A 514 -16.88 8.43 9.64
N ILE A 515 -15.65 8.13 9.15
CA ILE A 515 -14.60 7.56 10.04
C ILE A 515 -13.10 7.92 9.82
N ALA A 516 -12.19 6.95 9.64
CA ALA A 516 -10.97 6.90 10.48
C ALA A 516 -9.91 5.82 10.18
N VAL A 517 -8.76 5.97 10.86
CA VAL A 517 -7.67 4.98 11.09
C VAL A 517 -7.28 5.01 12.60
N ASP A 518 -6.76 3.90 13.14
CA ASP A 518 -6.33 3.74 14.54
C ASP A 518 -4.82 3.37 14.66
N ASN A 519 -4.36 2.81 15.79
CA ASN A 519 -2.96 2.38 16.02
C ASN A 519 -2.82 1.12 16.92
N GLU A 520 -3.84 0.72 17.70
CA GLU A 520 -3.77 -0.44 18.62
C GLU A 520 -5.08 -1.26 18.72
N GLY A 521 -6.25 -0.68 18.37
CA GLY A 521 -7.51 -1.38 18.13
C GLY A 521 -8.72 -0.83 18.89
N ASN A 522 -9.47 0.11 18.30
CA ASN A 522 -10.87 0.40 18.64
C ASN A 522 -11.67 0.91 17.43
N VAL A 523 -12.99 0.68 17.45
CA VAL A 523 -13.92 0.90 16.33
C VAL A 523 -15.00 1.97 16.61
N PHE A 524 -14.88 2.78 17.67
CA PHE A 524 -15.98 3.64 18.14
C PHE A 524 -16.19 4.90 17.28
N VAL A 525 -16.99 4.69 16.22
CA VAL A 525 -17.87 5.67 15.60
C VAL A 525 -18.69 6.50 16.60
N THR A 526 -19.12 7.68 16.17
CA THR A 526 -20.13 8.51 16.83
C THR A 526 -21.55 8.16 16.34
N GLY A 527 -22.60 8.79 16.88
CA GLY A 527 -24.02 8.51 16.54
C GLY A 527 -24.96 9.52 17.18
N HIS A 528 -26.28 9.29 17.11
CA HIS A 528 -27.24 10.11 17.89
C HIS A 528 -28.58 9.39 18.19
N SER A 529 -28.66 8.38 19.09
CA SER A 529 -29.90 7.58 19.27
C SER A 529 -30.78 7.80 20.52
N ASN A 530 -30.24 7.99 21.74
CA ASN A 530 -31.02 8.01 23.00
C ASN A 530 -31.03 9.34 23.78
N GLY A 531 -30.11 10.28 23.50
CA GLY A 531 -30.17 11.66 24.00
C GLY A 531 -29.01 12.18 24.86
N ASP A 532 -27.88 11.46 24.95
CA ASP A 532 -26.96 11.64 26.09
C ASP A 532 -25.49 11.21 25.85
N TYR A 533 -24.54 11.91 26.50
CA TYR A 533 -23.08 11.66 26.46
C TYR A 533 -22.64 10.20 26.70
N LEU A 534 -21.79 9.64 25.82
CA LEU A 534 -21.55 8.19 25.69
C LEU A 534 -20.12 7.80 25.21
N THR A 535 -19.74 6.51 25.29
CA THR A 535 -18.83 5.79 24.34
C THR A 535 -18.51 4.38 24.89
N ILE A 536 -18.49 3.35 24.04
CA ILE A 536 -18.27 1.94 24.41
C ILE A 536 -17.41 1.20 23.36
N ARG A 537 -16.43 0.40 23.81
CA ARG A 537 -15.84 -0.70 23.02
C ARG A 537 -16.77 -1.90 23.04
N TYR A 538 -16.99 -2.62 21.92
CA TYR A 538 -17.72 -3.89 21.95
C TYR A 538 -17.15 -5.03 21.08
N ASP A 539 -17.12 -6.22 21.68
CA ASP A 539 -16.14 -7.25 21.34
C ASP A 539 -16.73 -8.40 20.49
N ALA A 540 -15.87 -9.25 19.95
CA ALA A 540 -16.18 -10.40 19.10
C ALA A 540 -17.10 -11.52 19.71
N SER A 541 -17.72 -11.32 20.88
CA SER A 541 -17.82 -12.40 21.88
C SER A 541 -19.14 -12.52 22.70
N THR A 542 -19.08 -12.32 24.01
CA THR A 542 -19.99 -12.85 25.04
C THR A 542 -21.42 -12.33 25.06
N GLY A 543 -21.78 -11.31 24.29
CA GLY A 543 -23.04 -10.56 24.47
C GLY A 543 -23.15 -9.89 25.84
N GLU A 544 -22.02 -9.51 26.43
CA GLU A 544 -21.89 -8.98 27.79
C GLU A 544 -21.61 -7.47 27.71
N GLN A 545 -22.56 -6.54 27.72
CA GLN A 545 -24.04 -6.55 27.82
C GLN A 545 -24.41 -5.23 28.54
N ALA A 546 -25.58 -5.07 29.20
CA ALA A 546 -25.99 -3.75 29.72
C ALA A 546 -26.50 -3.68 31.18
N TRP A 547 -25.86 -2.83 31.98
CA TRP A 547 -26.43 -2.04 33.09
C TRP A 547 -25.90 -0.60 32.97
N VAL A 548 -26.63 0.39 33.50
CA VAL A 548 -26.53 1.81 33.07
C VAL A 548 -26.48 2.77 34.26
N GLN A 549 -25.55 3.74 34.24
CA GLN A 549 -25.61 5.00 35.01
C GLN A 549 -26.31 6.10 34.19
N ARG A 550 -27.05 7.01 34.84
CA ARG A 550 -27.60 8.24 34.25
C ARG A 550 -27.53 9.44 35.21
N TYR A 551 -27.57 10.64 34.64
CA TYR A 551 -27.72 12.03 35.28
C TYR A 551 -29.32 11.96 35.45
N ASP A 552 -29.90 12.44 36.56
CA ASP A 552 -31.34 12.48 36.85
C ASP A 552 -32.17 13.53 36.06
N GLY A 553 -32.05 13.51 34.73
CA GLY A 553 -32.74 14.38 33.76
C GLY A 553 -31.80 15.42 33.10
N PRO A 554 -32.31 16.40 32.31
CA PRO A 554 -33.73 16.71 32.08
C PRO A 554 -34.59 15.69 31.31
N SER A 555 -34.44 15.55 29.99
CA SER A 555 -35.17 14.59 29.14
C SER A 555 -34.64 14.51 27.67
N ASN A 556 -33.44 13.98 27.49
CA ASN A 556 -32.89 13.36 26.26
C ASN A 556 -32.71 14.28 25.02
N ASN A 557 -31.45 14.61 24.70
CA ASN A 557 -31.01 15.84 24.01
C ASN A 557 -30.19 15.64 22.73
N TYR A 558 -30.03 16.75 21.99
CA TYR A 558 -28.86 17.12 21.18
C TYR A 558 -27.57 17.14 22.02
N ASP A 559 -27.25 16.01 22.66
CA ASP A 559 -25.91 15.69 23.15
C ASP A 559 -24.98 15.34 21.97
N GLN A 560 -25.57 14.95 20.83
CA GLN A 560 -25.07 15.06 19.45
C GLN A 560 -23.92 14.13 19.06
N ALA A 561 -24.00 13.62 17.82
CA ALA A 561 -22.83 13.10 17.11
C ALA A 561 -21.72 14.17 17.04
N TYR A 562 -20.46 13.75 17.06
CA TYR A 562 -19.34 14.63 16.72
C TYR A 562 -18.14 13.86 16.16
N ALA A 563 -17.14 13.54 17.00
CA ALA A 563 -15.83 13.04 16.58
C ALA A 563 -15.01 12.44 17.75
N ILE A 564 -13.82 11.92 17.44
CA ILE A 564 -12.87 11.24 18.36
C ILE A 564 -11.53 11.03 17.63
N ALA A 565 -10.36 11.08 18.28
CA ALA A 565 -9.11 10.57 17.67
C ALA A 565 -7.89 10.44 18.61
N VAL A 566 -7.03 9.44 18.36
CA VAL A 566 -5.58 9.68 18.28
C VAL A 566 -4.92 10.15 19.57
N ASP A 567 -5.07 9.42 20.68
CA ASP A 567 -4.20 9.62 21.84
C ASP A 567 -3.71 8.29 22.44
N ASN A 568 -2.66 7.71 21.84
CA ASN A 568 -1.96 6.55 22.42
C ASN A 568 -1.39 6.84 23.82
N SER A 569 -1.17 8.11 24.16
CA SER A 569 -0.79 8.49 25.52
C SER A 569 -1.93 8.46 26.56
N ARG A 570 -3.19 8.23 26.14
CA ARG A 570 -4.46 8.03 26.89
C ARG A 570 -5.29 9.28 27.26
N GLY A 571 -4.86 10.48 26.87
CA GLY A 571 -5.64 11.74 26.82
C GLY A 571 -6.70 12.01 27.91
N VAL A 572 -7.88 12.56 27.61
CA VAL A 572 -8.45 12.98 26.31
C VAL A 572 -9.44 14.16 26.50
N TYR A 573 -9.90 14.80 25.41
CA TYR A 573 -10.92 15.87 25.42
C TYR A 573 -12.35 15.35 25.14
N VAL A 574 -13.36 16.24 25.16
CA VAL A 574 -14.69 16.10 24.46
C VAL A 574 -15.23 17.23 23.49
N THR A 575 -15.65 18.31 22.79
CA THR A 575 -16.24 19.65 23.14
C THR A 575 -17.66 19.49 23.73
N GLY A 576 -18.32 20.61 24.08
CA GLY A 576 -19.71 20.71 24.59
C GLY A 576 -20.12 22.16 24.91
N LEU A 577 -21.33 22.44 25.44
CA LEU A 577 -21.80 23.80 25.82
C LEU A 577 -22.23 23.96 27.33
N SER A 578 -22.59 25.18 27.77
CA SER A 578 -22.87 25.57 29.20
C SER A 578 -24.35 25.92 29.54
N THR A 579 -24.67 26.72 30.58
CA THR A 579 -26.07 27.03 31.02
C THR A 579 -26.32 28.47 31.59
N GLY A 580 -27.47 29.13 31.29
CA GLY A 580 -27.83 30.46 31.83
C GLY A 580 -29.04 31.25 31.23
N LEU A 581 -29.22 31.27 29.90
CA LEU A 581 -30.19 32.01 29.05
C LEU A 581 -30.50 31.48 27.58
N ASN A 582 -29.52 31.13 26.69
CA ASN A 582 -29.78 30.76 25.25
C ASN A 582 -28.94 29.64 24.47
N LEU A 583 -27.60 29.59 24.47
CA LEU A 583 -26.64 28.62 23.79
C LEU A 583 -25.29 28.09 24.51
N ASP A 584 -24.07 28.69 24.57
CA ASP A 584 -23.37 29.36 25.75
C ASP A 584 -21.99 30.06 25.51
N SER A 585 -20.90 29.88 26.28
CA SER A 585 -19.57 30.52 26.10
C SER A 585 -18.53 30.03 27.11
N ASP A 586 -17.39 29.49 26.68
CA ASP A 586 -16.17 29.41 27.51
C ASP A 586 -14.88 29.06 26.72
N TYR A 587 -13.73 29.27 27.39
CA TYR A 587 -12.38 28.74 27.16
C TYR A 587 -12.16 27.48 28.05
N ALA A 588 -12.87 26.38 27.79
CA ALA A 588 -12.67 25.15 28.55
C ALA A 588 -11.41 24.36 28.13
N THR A 589 -10.81 23.61 29.06
CA THR A 589 -9.75 22.62 28.75
C THR A 589 -9.66 21.52 29.80
N VAL A 590 -9.91 20.27 29.42
CA VAL A 590 -9.75 19.09 30.29
C VAL A 590 -9.14 17.92 29.53
N ARG A 591 -8.18 17.22 30.15
CA ARG A 591 -7.75 15.86 29.80
C ARG A 591 -7.36 15.11 31.08
N TYR A 592 -7.69 13.82 31.21
CA TYR A 592 -7.18 12.93 32.26
C TYR A 592 -7.46 11.44 31.97
N ASP A 593 -6.66 10.55 32.56
CA ASP A 593 -6.60 9.09 32.30
C ASP A 593 -7.85 8.26 32.67
N ALA A 594 -8.97 8.89 33.02
CA ALA A 594 -10.27 8.23 33.30
C ALA A 594 -10.27 7.14 34.41
N ILE A 595 -9.27 7.12 35.29
CA ILE A 595 -9.24 6.28 36.51
C ILE A 595 -8.63 7.12 37.64
N THR A 596 -9.47 7.75 38.48
CA THR A 596 -9.01 8.78 39.44
C THR A 596 -9.72 8.76 40.79
N GLY A 597 -11.06 8.71 40.84
CA GLY A 597 -11.88 8.67 42.06
C GLY A 597 -11.86 9.92 42.99
N GLU A 598 -10.70 10.50 43.31
CA GLU A 598 -10.60 11.64 44.23
C GLU A 598 -10.86 13.00 43.51
N GLN A 599 -12.15 13.30 43.35
CA GLN A 599 -12.70 14.58 42.84
C GLN A 599 -11.97 15.81 43.41
N SER A 600 -11.52 16.72 42.52
CA SER A 600 -10.38 17.62 42.82
C SER A 600 -10.63 19.14 42.69
N TRP A 601 -10.56 19.75 41.49
CA TRP A 601 -10.43 21.23 41.38
C TRP A 601 -11.02 21.87 40.11
N VAL A 602 -11.24 23.20 40.18
CA VAL A 602 -11.68 24.11 39.10
C VAL A 602 -11.11 25.51 39.32
N GLN A 603 -10.81 26.28 38.26
CA GLN A 603 -10.52 27.74 38.27
C GLN A 603 -11.10 28.44 37.04
N HIS A 604 -11.16 29.79 37.08
CA HIS A 604 -11.78 30.69 36.09
C HIS A 604 -10.89 31.94 35.86
N TYR A 605 -11.02 32.63 34.70
CA TYR A 605 -10.03 33.67 34.15
C TYR A 605 -10.98 34.97 34.22
N ASP A 606 -11.99 35.18 33.33
CA ASP A 606 -12.89 36.37 33.36
C ASP A 606 -14.23 36.19 32.56
N GLY A 607 -14.48 36.81 31.38
CA GLY A 607 -15.80 36.83 30.68
C GLY A 607 -15.93 36.74 29.13
N SER A 608 -14.92 36.31 28.36
CA SER A 608 -14.87 36.09 26.88
C SER A 608 -14.91 37.34 25.95
N LEU A 609 -14.81 37.20 24.60
CA LEU A 609 -14.17 38.17 23.68
C LEU A 609 -14.96 38.68 22.43
N ASN A 610 -15.99 37.97 21.97
CA ASN A 610 -17.01 38.30 20.94
C ASN A 610 -16.68 38.32 19.42
N ILE A 611 -17.34 37.38 18.72
CA ILE A 611 -17.73 37.26 17.31
C ILE A 611 -16.61 37.14 16.24
N TYR A 612 -16.72 36.30 15.20
CA TYR A 612 -17.68 35.19 14.97
C TYR A 612 -16.91 33.88 14.80
N ASP A 613 -17.42 32.80 15.40
CA ASP A 613 -16.57 31.77 16.02
C ASP A 613 -16.79 30.40 15.36
N VAL A 614 -16.28 30.20 14.13
CA VAL A 614 -16.43 28.93 13.37
C VAL A 614 -15.17 28.59 12.56
N ALA A 615 -14.69 27.35 12.68
CA ALA A 615 -13.68 26.69 11.86
C ALA A 615 -13.86 25.15 11.96
N THR A 616 -13.02 24.33 11.31
CA THR A 616 -13.00 22.85 11.43
C THR A 616 -11.63 22.25 11.05
N ALA A 617 -10.81 21.81 12.02
CA ALA A 617 -9.63 20.94 11.79
C ALA A 617 -9.02 20.40 13.12
N ILE A 618 -8.15 19.38 13.04
CA ILE A 618 -7.19 18.91 14.06
C ILE A 618 -5.95 18.28 13.35
N ALA A 619 -4.86 18.09 14.09
CA ALA A 619 -3.86 17.03 13.91
C ALA A 619 -3.12 16.81 15.26
N VAL A 620 -1.86 16.34 15.22
CA VAL A 620 -0.90 16.36 16.34
C VAL A 620 0.47 16.83 15.82
N ASP A 621 1.40 17.19 16.71
CA ASP A 621 2.80 17.52 16.44
C ASP A 621 3.70 16.47 17.11
N ASN A 622 4.67 15.97 16.34
CA ASN A 622 5.43 14.74 16.56
C ASN A 622 6.41 14.79 17.76
N ALA A 623 6.47 15.91 18.50
CA ALA A 623 7.36 16.12 19.65
C ALA A 623 6.61 16.11 21.00
N GLY A 624 5.45 15.44 21.08
CA GLY A 624 4.49 15.62 22.17
C GLY A 624 3.87 17.01 22.11
N GLY A 625 3.47 17.42 20.90
CA GLY A 625 2.98 18.75 20.58
C GLY A 625 1.61 18.81 19.90
N VAL A 626 1.06 20.04 19.93
CA VAL A 626 -0.35 20.42 19.72
C VAL A 626 -0.42 21.87 19.20
N TYR A 627 -1.41 22.21 18.36
CA TYR A 627 -1.73 23.57 17.91
C TYR A 627 -3.25 23.82 17.85
N VAL A 628 -3.77 24.86 18.53
CA VAL A 628 -5.19 25.27 18.46
C VAL A 628 -5.34 26.56 17.64
N THR A 629 -5.77 26.49 16.38
CA THR A 629 -6.11 27.64 15.49
C THR A 629 -6.74 27.16 14.18
N GLY A 630 -8.01 27.54 13.96
CA GLY A 630 -8.44 28.13 12.69
C GLY A 630 -8.24 29.66 12.74
N SER A 631 -8.18 30.34 11.59
CA SER A 631 -7.95 31.80 11.50
C SER A 631 -8.80 32.62 12.50
N SER A 632 -8.19 33.00 13.63
CA SER A 632 -8.87 33.57 14.79
C SER A 632 -9.03 35.08 14.63
N LEU A 633 -10.17 35.66 15.04
CA LEU A 633 -10.60 37.02 14.70
C LEU A 633 -9.56 38.13 15.02
N GLY A 634 -9.00 38.76 14.00
CA GLY A 634 -8.17 39.94 14.01
C GLY A 634 -8.92 41.15 13.43
N THR A 635 -8.24 41.96 12.60
CA THR A 635 -8.50 43.41 12.55
C THR A 635 -9.05 44.11 11.29
N GLU A 636 -8.35 44.93 10.50
CA GLU A 636 -9.05 45.92 9.62
C GLU A 636 -9.63 45.36 8.29
N TYR A 637 -10.36 44.23 8.38
CA TYR A 637 -10.96 43.38 7.32
C TYR A 637 -9.94 42.81 6.33
N ASN A 638 -10.08 41.57 5.84
CA ASN A 638 -9.15 40.95 4.87
C ASN A 638 -7.71 40.72 5.46
N SER A 639 -7.50 39.48 5.94
CA SER A 639 -6.67 38.90 7.04
C SER A 639 -5.14 39.18 7.20
N ASP A 640 -4.47 38.54 8.18
CA ASP A 640 -3.04 38.71 8.55
C ASP A 640 -2.49 37.59 9.47
N TYR A 641 -1.14 37.51 9.61
CA TYR A 641 -0.41 36.53 10.42
C TYR A 641 -0.61 36.68 11.94
N ALA A 642 -0.45 35.60 12.71
CA ALA A 642 0.06 35.64 14.10
C ALA A 642 0.66 34.29 14.55
N THR A 643 1.22 34.21 15.77
CA THR A 643 1.66 32.93 16.36
C THR A 643 1.71 32.96 17.90
N ILE A 644 1.42 31.84 18.55
CA ILE A 644 1.70 31.51 19.96
C ILE A 644 1.98 29.99 20.09
N ARG A 645 2.26 29.49 21.31
CA ARG A 645 2.20 28.09 21.81
C ARG A 645 2.04 28.16 23.34
N TYR A 646 2.26 27.05 24.06
CA TYR A 646 2.69 27.05 25.46
C TYR A 646 4.00 26.26 25.62
N ASP A 647 4.83 26.73 26.55
CA ASP A 647 6.21 26.31 26.83
C ASP A 647 6.39 24.83 27.26
N ALA A 648 7.63 24.47 27.62
CA ALA A 648 8.05 23.26 28.36
C ALA A 648 7.35 23.01 29.72
N SER A 649 6.02 22.94 29.73
CA SER A 649 5.13 22.38 30.77
C SER A 649 5.22 22.98 32.20
N THR A 650 6.10 23.96 32.47
CA THR A 650 6.55 24.25 33.85
C THR A 650 6.75 25.74 34.20
N GLY A 651 6.39 26.68 33.32
CA GLY A 651 6.65 28.13 33.51
C GLY A 651 5.54 28.91 34.25
N GLU A 652 5.92 29.90 35.06
CA GLU A 652 4.97 30.79 35.75
C GLU A 652 4.52 31.98 34.87
N GLN A 653 3.63 31.70 33.90
CA GLN A 653 2.96 32.63 32.96
C GLN A 653 3.85 33.76 32.39
N MET A 654 4.58 33.45 31.30
CA MET A 654 5.92 34.03 31.12
C MET A 654 6.09 35.11 30.04
N TRP A 655 5.52 34.97 28.82
CA TRP A 655 5.88 35.87 27.71
C TRP A 655 4.79 36.09 26.63
N VAL A 656 5.04 37.10 25.78
CA VAL A 656 4.05 37.85 24.97
C VAL A 656 4.65 38.35 23.63
N ARG A 657 3.79 38.67 22.63
CA ARG A 657 4.00 39.48 21.40
C ARG A 657 2.68 40.19 21.01
N ARG A 658 2.75 41.16 20.08
CA ARG A 658 1.68 41.54 19.11
C ARG A 658 2.36 42.09 17.85
N TYR A 659 1.76 41.91 16.68
CA TYR A 659 2.28 42.15 15.25
C TYR A 659 1.46 43.53 15.01
N VAL A 660 1.98 44.51 14.26
CA VAL A 660 1.16 45.51 13.54
C VAL A 660 1.46 45.50 12.03
N GLY A 661 0.59 44.87 11.23
CA GLY A 661 0.71 44.71 9.78
C GLY A 661 0.04 45.83 8.95
N PRO A 662 0.77 46.50 8.02
CA PRO A 662 0.22 47.54 7.14
C PRO A 662 -0.03 47.06 5.69
N ASP A 663 -0.91 47.76 4.94
CA ASP A 663 -0.90 47.81 3.46
C ASP A 663 -2.25 47.64 2.71
N LYS A 664 -3.17 46.77 3.16
CA LYS A 664 -4.47 46.42 2.51
C LYS A 664 -4.42 45.72 1.13
N GLY A 665 -5.04 44.53 1.02
CA GLY A 665 -5.27 43.78 -0.23
C GLY A 665 -6.76 43.53 -0.55
N VAL A 666 -7.02 42.53 -1.41
CA VAL A 666 -8.31 41.82 -1.64
C VAL A 666 -7.94 40.43 -2.18
N ASP A 667 -7.91 39.41 -1.31
CA ASP A 667 -7.08 38.20 -1.51
C ASP A 667 -7.70 36.94 -0.87
N ASN A 668 -7.02 35.78 -1.00
CA ASN A 668 -7.35 34.51 -0.34
C ASN A 668 -6.08 33.68 -0.01
N ALA A 669 -6.15 32.73 0.94
CA ALA A 669 -5.04 31.83 1.31
C ALA A 669 -5.49 30.53 1.99
N ILE A 670 -4.52 29.64 2.28
CA ILE A 670 -4.63 28.44 3.16
C ILE A 670 -3.51 28.45 4.24
N GLY A 671 -2.70 29.51 4.30
CA GLY A 671 -1.44 29.66 5.04
C GLY A 671 -1.46 29.31 6.54
N ILE A 672 -1.11 28.07 6.86
CA ILE A 672 -0.79 27.55 8.20
C ILE A 672 0.13 26.31 8.06
N ALA A 673 0.55 25.71 9.18
CA ALA A 673 1.29 24.44 9.20
C ALA A 673 2.13 24.26 10.47
N ALA A 674 2.83 23.13 10.55
CA ALA A 674 3.87 22.87 11.54
C ALA A 674 5.16 22.45 10.82
N ASP A 675 5.70 23.34 9.99
CA ASP A 675 7.10 23.27 9.60
C ASP A 675 7.95 23.39 10.87
N LYS A 676 8.56 22.26 11.25
CA LYS A 676 9.16 22.03 12.55
C LYS A 676 10.70 22.00 12.53
N SER A 677 11.38 22.01 11.39
CA SER A 677 12.85 22.09 11.38
C SER A 677 13.39 23.24 10.53
N GLY A 678 13.01 23.29 9.24
CA GLY A 678 13.49 24.34 8.33
C GLY A 678 12.88 25.70 8.58
N VAL A 679 11.59 25.75 8.93
CA VAL A 679 10.72 26.92 9.26
C VAL A 679 10.89 28.13 8.35
N TYR A 680 11.11 27.92 7.04
CA TYR A 680 11.53 28.99 6.12
C TYR A 680 10.41 29.95 5.72
N VAL A 681 9.19 29.44 5.60
CA VAL A 681 7.89 30.12 5.44
C VAL A 681 7.72 31.08 4.24
N THR A 682 6.61 30.90 3.50
CA THR A 682 6.31 31.56 2.21
C THR A 682 4.98 32.33 2.26
N GLY A 683 4.50 32.86 1.12
CA GLY A 683 3.34 33.76 1.05
C GLY A 683 3.06 34.32 -0.36
N SER A 684 2.01 35.15 -0.47
CA SER A 684 1.47 35.67 -1.75
C SER A 684 0.90 37.11 -1.64
N SER A 685 1.72 38.17 -1.68
CA SER A 685 1.42 39.53 -1.15
C SER A 685 0.23 40.43 -1.66
N GLY A 686 -0.77 39.98 -2.45
CA GLY A 686 -2.13 40.62 -2.55
C GLY A 686 -2.52 41.77 -3.56
N PHE A 687 -2.47 41.52 -4.88
CA PHE A 687 -2.77 42.42 -6.05
C PHE A 687 -4.23 42.70 -6.50
N SER A 688 -5.26 42.01 -6.03
CA SER A 688 -6.70 42.27 -6.34
C SER A 688 -7.23 42.22 -7.80
N ASN A 689 -6.40 42.16 -8.87
CA ASN A 689 -6.79 41.51 -10.14
C ASN A 689 -7.04 40.00 -9.94
N TYR A 690 -6.32 39.46 -8.94
CA TYR A 690 -5.85 38.09 -8.60
C TYR A 690 -4.44 37.70 -9.11
N THR A 691 -3.41 38.44 -8.66
CA THR A 691 -1.94 38.14 -8.60
C THR A 691 -1.31 38.81 -7.36
N THR A 692 -0.01 38.63 -7.07
CA THR A 692 0.57 38.78 -5.70
C THR A 692 2.09 39.16 -5.69
N ASP A 693 2.93 38.82 -4.68
CA ASP A 693 4.38 38.46 -4.86
C ASP A 693 4.87 37.34 -3.93
N PHE A 694 6.00 36.73 -4.33
CA PHE A 694 6.65 35.58 -3.68
C PHE A 694 6.78 35.74 -2.16
N ALA A 695 6.62 34.65 -1.43
CA ALA A 695 7.07 34.46 -0.06
C ALA A 695 8.60 34.36 0.16
N THR A 696 9.10 33.14 0.31
CA THR A 696 10.31 32.84 1.12
C THR A 696 11.62 33.53 0.72
N VAL A 697 12.19 34.28 1.67
CA VAL A 697 13.65 34.47 1.79
C VAL A 697 14.30 33.32 2.58
N HIS A 698 15.46 32.82 2.13
CA HIS A 698 16.22 31.80 2.87
C HIS A 698 16.79 32.35 4.20
N TYR A 699 16.78 31.53 5.25
CA TYR A 699 16.68 32.02 6.64
C TYR A 699 17.44 31.17 7.67
N SER A 700 17.09 29.88 7.81
CA SER A 700 17.56 28.93 8.85
C SER A 700 17.17 29.27 10.30
N THR A 701 17.25 28.27 11.17
CA THR A 701 16.45 28.16 12.42
C THR A 701 17.06 28.93 13.58
N THR A 702 16.30 29.93 14.04
CA THR A 702 16.81 31.14 14.71
C THR A 702 15.68 31.94 15.39
N GLY A 703 14.55 32.12 14.69
CA GLY A 703 13.30 32.72 15.17
C GLY A 703 13.23 34.24 15.08
N GLU A 704 14.10 34.86 14.28
CA GLU A 704 14.54 36.24 14.47
C GLU A 704 13.66 37.34 13.82
N GLN A 705 12.36 37.18 13.56
CA GLN A 705 11.55 38.20 12.83
C GLN A 705 11.61 39.64 13.39
N ILE A 706 12.02 40.68 12.61
CA ILE A 706 11.86 42.11 13.02
C ILE A 706 11.71 43.15 11.87
N TRP A 707 12.48 43.12 10.76
CA TRP A 707 12.69 44.30 9.88
C TRP A 707 12.37 44.06 8.39
N ALA A 708 12.45 45.12 7.56
CA ALA A 708 12.35 45.03 6.10
C ALA A 708 13.17 46.11 5.34
N GLN A 709 13.73 45.80 4.17
CA GLN A 709 14.38 46.71 3.20
C GLN A 709 14.31 46.13 1.77
N HIS A 710 14.08 46.97 0.76
CA HIS A 710 13.29 46.60 -0.45
C HIS A 710 13.92 46.94 -1.81
N TYR A 711 13.36 46.38 -2.89
CA TYR A 711 13.52 46.84 -4.29
C TYR A 711 12.15 47.09 -5.00
N ASP A 712 11.63 46.22 -5.88
CA ASP A 712 10.54 46.61 -6.83
C ASP A 712 9.47 45.56 -7.33
N GLY A 713 9.39 44.31 -6.85
CA GLY A 713 8.36 43.22 -7.10
C GLY A 713 8.00 42.82 -8.56
N PRO A 714 8.23 41.59 -9.11
CA PRO A 714 7.99 41.15 -10.52
C PRO A 714 7.08 41.92 -11.52
N VAL A 715 5.91 41.45 -12.03
CA VAL A 715 5.34 42.06 -13.28
C VAL A 715 3.81 42.35 -13.36
N ASP A 716 3.03 41.49 -14.01
CA ASP A 716 1.58 41.60 -14.37
C ASP A 716 1.11 40.17 -14.77
N GLY A 717 -0.20 39.89 -14.98
CA GLY A 717 -0.69 38.59 -15.49
C GLY A 717 -1.77 37.88 -14.62
N TYR A 718 -1.79 36.54 -14.65
CA TYR A 718 -2.70 35.66 -13.86
C TYR A 718 -2.16 34.22 -13.66
N GLU A 719 -1.96 33.78 -12.41
CA GLU A 719 -1.83 32.35 -11.97
C GLU A 719 -1.91 32.20 -10.42
N TRP A 720 -2.51 31.10 -9.91
CA TRP A 720 -2.86 30.75 -8.50
C TRP A 720 -1.68 30.39 -7.52
N ALA A 721 -1.97 29.69 -6.41
CA ALA A 721 -1.11 28.81 -5.58
C ALA A 721 -1.77 28.44 -4.21
N ILE A 722 -1.67 27.17 -3.76
CA ILE A 722 -2.00 26.57 -2.42
C ILE A 722 -0.83 26.23 -1.46
N ALA A 723 0.39 25.90 -1.95
CA ALA A 723 1.31 24.96 -1.26
C ALA A 723 2.84 25.28 -1.16
N ILE A 724 3.57 24.52 -0.33
CA ILE A 724 5.06 24.47 -0.13
C ILE A 724 5.46 23.20 0.68
N ALA A 725 6.68 22.65 0.51
CA ALA A 725 7.27 21.74 1.50
C ALA A 725 8.81 21.81 1.59
N LEU A 726 9.44 20.91 2.35
CA LEU A 726 10.89 20.81 2.55
C LEU A 726 11.44 19.40 2.17
N ASP A 727 12.74 19.26 1.89
CA ASP A 727 13.46 18.00 1.65
C ASP A 727 14.88 18.02 2.25
N ASN A 728 15.33 16.85 2.69
CA ASN A 728 16.59 16.62 3.40
C ASN A 728 17.86 16.94 2.56
N SER A 729 17.75 16.99 1.23
CA SER A 729 18.84 17.43 0.34
C SER A 729 19.04 18.95 0.26
N GLY A 730 18.24 19.73 1.02
CA GLY A 730 18.61 21.06 1.50
C GLY A 730 18.72 22.14 0.42
N GLY A 731 17.61 22.64 -0.09
CA GLY A 731 17.60 23.76 -1.01
C GLY A 731 16.24 24.09 -1.59
N VAL A 732 16.22 24.72 -2.77
CA VAL A 732 15.05 25.44 -3.28
C VAL A 732 14.35 24.73 -4.45
N TYR A 733 13.02 24.75 -4.41
CA TYR A 733 12.12 24.81 -5.57
C TYR A 733 11.33 26.12 -5.41
N VAL A 734 10.80 26.64 -6.52
CA VAL A 734 9.80 27.71 -6.49
C VAL A 734 8.63 27.19 -7.34
N THR A 735 7.47 26.99 -7.94
CA THR A 735 7.26 25.95 -8.95
C THR A 735 6.05 26.40 -9.77
N GLY A 736 6.32 27.00 -10.92
CA GLY A 736 5.37 27.82 -11.63
C GLY A 736 6.04 28.68 -12.69
N SER A 737 5.24 29.28 -13.55
CA SER A 737 5.63 29.69 -14.90
C SER A 737 6.75 30.77 -14.95
N SER A 738 7.62 30.79 -15.99
CA SER A 738 8.36 32.01 -16.42
C SER A 738 8.80 32.00 -17.91
N GLU A 739 9.16 33.17 -18.47
CA GLU A 739 9.08 33.60 -19.90
C GLU A 739 9.35 32.63 -21.09
N GLY A 740 8.83 33.03 -22.26
CA GLY A 740 8.54 32.15 -23.40
C GLY A 740 8.07 32.89 -24.67
N LEU A 741 6.82 32.67 -25.13
CA LEU A 741 6.44 32.81 -26.55
C LEU A 741 5.04 33.40 -26.93
N SER A 742 3.97 33.20 -26.16
CA SER A 742 2.63 32.98 -26.77
C SER A 742 1.29 33.34 -26.06
N TYR A 743 1.22 33.93 -24.86
CA TYR A 743 0.01 33.96 -24.02
C TYR A 743 0.28 33.92 -22.49
N ASN A 744 -0.46 33.08 -21.75
CA ASN A 744 -0.45 32.99 -20.27
C ASN A 744 0.62 32.03 -19.68
N SER A 745 0.19 31.05 -18.89
CA SER A 745 0.91 30.00 -18.15
C SER A 745 1.54 28.92 -19.06
N ASP A 746 2.06 27.82 -18.50
CA ASP A 746 2.76 26.79 -19.29
C ASP A 746 3.73 25.88 -18.51
N TYR A 747 4.34 24.94 -19.23
CA TYR A 747 4.83 23.66 -18.69
C TYR A 747 6.35 23.47 -18.82
N ALA A 748 7.02 22.99 -17.76
CA ALA A 748 8.47 22.77 -17.63
C ALA A 748 8.83 22.19 -16.23
N THR A 749 10.13 22.02 -15.90
CA THR A 749 10.68 21.90 -14.52
C THR A 749 12.22 21.77 -14.52
N ILE A 750 12.88 22.12 -13.41
CA ILE A 750 14.35 22.07 -13.20
C ILE A 750 14.70 21.92 -11.68
N ARG A 751 15.98 21.78 -11.29
CA ARG A 751 16.49 21.24 -9.99
C ARG A 751 18.03 21.16 -9.92
N TYR A 752 18.70 22.31 -9.83
CA TYR A 752 20.15 22.48 -9.59
C TYR A 752 20.57 22.12 -8.12
N ASP A 753 21.67 22.69 -7.59
CA ASP A 753 22.18 22.43 -6.21
C ASP A 753 22.18 23.67 -5.26
N ALA A 754 23.13 23.83 -4.33
CA ALA A 754 23.12 24.87 -3.31
C ALA A 754 23.28 26.36 -3.74
N ALA A 755 24.48 26.84 -4.13
CA ALA A 755 24.90 28.21 -3.75
C ALA A 755 25.56 29.17 -4.80
N THR A 756 25.93 28.78 -6.03
CA THR A 756 26.72 29.63 -6.95
C THR A 756 26.24 29.70 -8.41
N GLY A 757 26.56 30.80 -9.13
CA GLY A 757 25.71 31.34 -10.21
C GLY A 757 26.35 31.62 -11.56
N GLU A 758 25.62 32.41 -12.37
CA GLU A 758 25.74 32.59 -13.84
C GLU A 758 25.34 31.32 -14.64
N GLN A 759 24.34 31.44 -15.54
CA GLN A 759 23.63 30.30 -16.15
C GLN A 759 24.26 29.87 -17.48
N LEU A 760 24.26 28.56 -17.80
CA LEU A 760 25.11 27.99 -18.85
C LEU A 760 24.40 27.62 -20.17
N TRP A 761 23.32 26.84 -20.11
CA TRP A 761 22.62 26.30 -21.30
C TRP A 761 21.21 25.84 -20.91
N VAL A 762 20.22 26.14 -21.76
CA VAL A 762 18.79 25.88 -21.52
C VAL A 762 18.17 25.26 -22.78
N GLN A 763 17.27 24.30 -22.60
CA GLN A 763 16.56 23.60 -23.68
C GLN A 763 15.04 23.79 -23.53
N ARG A 764 14.31 23.69 -24.64
CA ARG A 764 12.85 23.48 -24.76
C ARG A 764 12.58 22.55 -25.96
N TYR A 765 11.36 22.05 -26.09
CA TYR A 765 11.02 20.89 -26.94
C TYR A 765 9.60 21.02 -27.53
N GLU A 766 9.29 20.31 -28.62
CA GLU A 766 7.96 20.24 -29.27
C GLU A 766 6.83 19.77 -28.31
N GLY A 767 5.78 20.56 -28.04
CA GLY A 767 4.77 20.29 -26.99
C GLY A 767 3.30 20.50 -27.36
N SER A 768 2.42 20.38 -26.36
CA SER A 768 0.96 20.17 -26.44
C SER A 768 0.12 21.34 -26.99
N PRO A 769 -1.03 21.08 -27.64
CA PRO A 769 -2.00 22.09 -28.02
C PRO A 769 -3.05 22.37 -26.92
N ASN A 770 -3.68 23.55 -26.98
CA ASN A 770 -5.02 23.90 -26.47
C ASN A 770 -5.40 23.71 -24.97
N VAL A 771 -4.73 22.87 -24.18
CA VAL A 771 -5.11 22.51 -22.80
C VAL A 771 -4.98 23.65 -21.77
N TYR A 772 -5.40 23.39 -20.52
CA TYR A 772 -5.19 24.26 -19.36
C TYR A 772 -3.70 24.37 -18.93
N ASN A 773 -3.33 23.85 -17.75
CA ASN A 773 -2.32 24.45 -16.88
C ASN A 773 -2.90 24.60 -15.45
N THR A 774 -2.17 24.20 -14.40
CA THR A 774 -2.49 24.45 -12.98
C THR A 774 -1.29 24.10 -12.09
N PRO A 775 -1.06 24.83 -10.99
CA PRO A 775 -0.46 24.21 -9.78
C PRO A 775 -1.41 24.14 -8.57
N ARG A 776 -1.21 23.21 -7.61
CA ARG A 776 -2.17 22.94 -6.52
C ARG A 776 -1.62 22.74 -5.10
N ASP A 777 -0.96 21.61 -4.85
CA ASP A 777 -0.87 20.92 -3.55
C ASP A 777 0.54 20.33 -3.26
N ILE A 778 0.73 19.65 -2.12
CA ILE A 778 1.94 18.88 -1.80
C ILE A 778 1.80 17.79 -0.72
N MET A 779 2.22 16.58 -1.03
CA MET A 779 2.61 15.53 -0.06
C MET A 779 4.14 15.38 -0.05
N VAL A 780 4.71 14.58 0.86
CA VAL A 780 6.12 14.11 0.74
C VAL A 780 6.18 12.59 0.90
N ASP A 781 7.26 11.93 0.48
CA ASP A 781 7.27 10.49 0.19
C ASP A 781 8.37 9.64 0.85
N ASN A 782 8.01 8.45 1.33
CA ASN A 782 8.91 7.44 1.88
C ASN A 782 9.66 6.60 0.83
N SER A 783 9.02 6.14 -0.27
CA SER A 783 9.62 5.10 -1.13
C SER A 783 10.09 5.58 -2.51
N GLY A 784 9.57 6.70 -3.04
CA GLY A 784 10.00 7.25 -4.33
C GLY A 784 9.06 8.24 -5.03
N GLY A 785 8.36 9.10 -4.30
CA GLY A 785 7.24 9.90 -4.83
C GLY A 785 7.39 11.41 -4.88
N VAL A 786 6.85 12.00 -5.95
CA VAL A 786 6.67 13.44 -6.16
C VAL A 786 5.41 13.53 -7.03
N TYR A 787 4.25 13.03 -6.59
CA TYR A 787 3.05 12.88 -7.45
C TYR A 787 2.33 14.23 -7.64
N VAL A 788 3.04 15.13 -8.31
CA VAL A 788 2.84 16.57 -8.52
C VAL A 788 1.60 16.85 -9.40
N THR A 789 0.40 16.60 -8.87
CA THR A 789 -0.79 16.22 -9.64
C THR A 789 -1.59 17.34 -10.34
N GLY A 790 -2.69 17.85 -9.77
CA GLY A 790 -3.28 19.14 -10.16
C GLY A 790 -4.62 19.15 -10.91
N LEU A 791 -4.66 19.77 -12.11
CA LEU A 791 -5.81 19.90 -13.02
C LEU A 791 -5.40 20.25 -14.45
N SER A 792 -6.11 19.69 -15.43
CA SER A 792 -6.32 20.39 -16.72
C SER A 792 -7.78 20.24 -17.21
N GLN A 793 -8.19 21.05 -18.19
CA GLN A 793 -9.16 20.63 -19.22
C GLN A 793 -8.47 20.64 -20.60
N VAL A 794 -8.90 19.75 -21.50
CA VAL A 794 -7.95 19.05 -22.39
C VAL A 794 -8.29 19.09 -23.92
N ASP A 795 -9.47 19.58 -24.32
CA ASP A 795 -9.95 19.93 -25.69
C ASP A 795 -10.13 18.82 -26.76
N ASP A 796 -11.36 18.72 -27.30
CA ASP A 796 -11.97 17.72 -28.23
C ASP A 796 -12.77 16.53 -27.61
N SER A 797 -12.26 15.29 -27.40
CA SER A 797 -13.17 14.09 -27.25
C SER A 797 -13.06 13.00 -26.15
N ASN A 798 -12.00 12.83 -25.32
CA ASN A 798 -11.79 11.71 -24.36
C ASN A 798 -10.69 12.02 -23.31
N ILE A 799 -10.83 11.60 -22.02
CA ILE A 799 -9.90 11.98 -20.91
C ILE A 799 -9.54 10.91 -19.86
N ASP A 800 -8.40 11.16 -19.21
CA ASP A 800 -7.86 10.48 -18.03
C ASP A 800 -6.75 11.30 -17.31
N TYR A 801 -6.33 10.90 -16.09
CA TYR A 801 -5.30 11.58 -15.26
C TYR A 801 -3.90 11.67 -15.90
N ALA A 802 -2.89 12.27 -15.23
CA ALA A 802 -1.47 12.12 -15.61
C ALA A 802 -0.48 11.96 -14.43
N THR A 803 0.67 11.32 -14.67
CA THR A 803 1.80 11.14 -13.72
C THR A 803 3.19 11.53 -14.27
N VAL A 804 3.26 12.57 -15.13
CA VAL A 804 4.50 12.92 -15.87
C VAL A 804 5.68 13.08 -14.93
N ARG A 805 6.86 12.58 -15.31
CA ARG A 805 7.97 12.35 -14.36
C ARG A 805 9.33 12.59 -14.96
N TYR A 806 10.19 13.14 -14.12
CA TYR A 806 11.64 13.08 -14.11
C TYR A 806 12.11 12.16 -12.95
N ALA A 807 13.15 11.36 -13.17
CA ALA A 807 13.81 10.47 -12.20
C ALA A 807 15.26 10.13 -12.62
N ALA A 808 16.09 9.64 -11.70
CA ALA A 808 17.39 9.01 -11.93
C ALA A 808 18.45 9.84 -12.73
N ALA A 809 18.25 11.15 -12.89
CA ALA A 809 19.20 12.14 -13.43
C ALA A 809 19.94 11.81 -14.75
N THR A 810 19.47 10.83 -15.54
CA THR A 810 20.27 10.23 -16.63
C THR A 810 20.30 11.07 -17.93
N GLY A 811 19.31 11.94 -18.14
CA GLY A 811 19.34 12.98 -19.18
C GLY A 811 18.58 12.67 -20.49
N GLU A 812 17.69 11.67 -20.50
CA GLU A 812 16.84 11.32 -21.65
C GLU A 812 15.35 11.14 -21.26
N GLN A 813 14.54 10.41 -22.05
CA GLN A 813 13.06 10.48 -22.06
C GLN A 813 12.44 9.10 -22.36
N ILE A 814 11.52 8.59 -21.53
CA ILE A 814 11.03 7.18 -21.60
C ILE A 814 9.50 6.92 -21.75
N TRP A 815 8.69 6.79 -20.68
CA TRP A 815 7.47 5.93 -20.68
C TRP A 815 6.18 6.44 -19.99
N GLU A 816 5.08 5.64 -20.04
CA GLU A 816 3.72 5.81 -19.46
C GLU A 816 2.70 4.79 -19.99
N GLU A 817 1.62 4.44 -19.29
CA GLU A 817 0.50 3.69 -19.88
C GLU A 817 -0.84 4.34 -19.50
N ARG A 818 -1.89 4.08 -20.30
CA ARG A 818 -3.27 4.55 -20.10
C ARG A 818 -4.15 3.31 -19.99
N TYR A 819 -4.79 3.11 -18.85
CA TYR A 819 -5.84 2.09 -18.73
C TYR A 819 -7.15 2.64 -19.28
N ASP A 820 -8.03 1.79 -19.79
CA ASP A 820 -9.33 2.18 -20.34
C ASP A 820 -10.25 0.96 -20.37
N SER A 821 -11.57 1.17 -20.40
CA SER A 821 -12.57 0.13 -20.66
C SER A 821 -13.19 0.17 -22.08
N MET A 822 -13.10 1.26 -22.86
CA MET A 822 -13.65 1.34 -24.23
C MET A 822 -12.93 2.28 -25.22
N GLY A 823 -12.56 3.50 -24.82
CA GLY A 823 -12.09 4.58 -25.72
C GLY A 823 -13.13 5.63 -26.14
N GLU A 824 -14.15 5.88 -25.32
CA GLU A 824 -15.12 6.99 -25.44
C GLU A 824 -15.48 7.48 -24.01
N SER A 825 -14.49 8.04 -23.28
CA SER A 825 -14.33 7.86 -21.81
C SER A 825 -13.97 9.10 -20.94
N ILE A 826 -14.21 8.97 -19.60
CA ILE A 826 -13.94 9.88 -18.46
C ILE A 826 -12.92 9.29 -17.46
N ASP A 827 -12.10 10.14 -16.80
CA ASP A 827 -11.50 9.89 -15.47
C ASP A 827 -10.76 11.15 -14.89
N VAL A 828 -10.75 11.40 -13.55
CA VAL A 828 -10.07 12.56 -12.88
C VAL A 828 -9.48 12.22 -11.48
N ALA A 829 -8.53 13.08 -10.93
CA ALA A 829 -6.87 13.59 -8.63
C ALA A 829 -7.23 14.37 -7.24
N VAL A 830 -7.17 13.74 -6.02
CA VAL A 830 -7.54 14.38 -4.70
C VAL A 830 -6.63 14.35 -3.42
N ASP A 831 -5.89 13.29 -3.01
CA ASP A 831 -5.43 13.07 -1.59
C ASP A 831 -3.91 12.77 -1.36
N MET A 832 -3.48 11.50 -1.53
CA MET A 832 -2.10 10.91 -1.56
C MET A 832 -1.33 10.66 -0.22
N ALA A 833 -0.39 9.68 -0.22
CA ALA A 833 0.23 8.96 0.93
C ALA A 833 1.36 7.95 0.47
N ILE A 834 1.80 6.90 1.21
CA ILE A 834 2.95 6.01 0.77
C ILE A 834 3.05 4.54 1.30
N ASP A 835 4.05 3.75 0.82
CA ASP A 835 4.32 2.27 0.91
C ASP A 835 5.79 1.88 1.34
N ASN A 836 6.18 0.58 1.33
CA ASN A 836 7.60 0.13 1.47
C ASN A 836 8.17 -1.14 0.71
N ARG A 837 7.52 -1.79 -0.29
CA ARG A 837 8.20 -2.67 -1.31
C ARG A 837 8.48 -1.92 -2.62
N GLY A 838 7.89 -0.72 -2.77
CA GLY A 838 7.73 -0.01 -4.05
C GLY A 838 6.37 -0.27 -4.72
N ASN A 839 5.36 -0.66 -3.95
CA ASN A 839 4.01 -1.02 -4.37
C ASN A 839 3.12 0.21 -4.68
N ILE A 840 2.17 0.01 -5.59
CA ILE A 840 1.52 1.00 -6.47
C ILE A 840 0.17 1.69 -6.00
N ILE A 841 -0.06 3.01 -5.75
CA ILE A 841 -1.37 3.47 -5.10
C ILE A 841 -2.18 4.80 -5.50
N VAL A 842 -1.78 5.87 -6.22
CA VAL A 842 -2.67 7.08 -6.51
C VAL A 842 -3.96 6.75 -7.31
N THR A 843 -5.09 7.40 -6.98
CA THR A 843 -6.46 6.99 -7.38
C THR A 843 -7.31 8.09 -8.06
N GLY A 844 -8.32 7.68 -8.82
CA GLY A 844 -9.42 8.51 -9.35
C GLY A 844 -10.60 7.71 -9.92
N TYR A 845 -11.56 8.39 -10.55
CA TYR A 845 -12.97 7.94 -10.72
C TYR A 845 -13.55 7.92 -12.16
N SER A 846 -14.25 6.82 -12.51
CA SER A 846 -14.47 6.29 -13.88
C SER A 846 -15.94 5.87 -14.20
N ASP A 847 -16.18 5.06 -15.26
CA ASP A 847 -17.48 4.42 -15.65
C ASP A 847 -17.33 2.93 -16.06
N VAL A 848 -18.38 2.09 -15.89
CA VAL A 848 -18.52 0.75 -16.49
C VAL A 848 -20.00 0.40 -16.84
N ALA A 849 -20.57 1.04 -17.87
CA ALA A 849 -21.98 1.09 -18.35
C ALA A 849 -22.94 -0.15 -18.44
N GLU A 850 -22.85 -1.12 -17.52
CA GLU A 850 -23.83 -2.15 -17.11
C GLU A 850 -24.06 -2.12 -15.57
N THR A 851 -23.10 -1.49 -14.86
CA THR A 851 -22.81 -1.46 -13.42
C THR A 851 -23.84 -0.83 -12.46
N GLY A 852 -23.89 0.50 -12.34
CA GLY A 852 -23.35 1.53 -13.26
C GLY A 852 -21.82 1.65 -13.45
N VAL A 853 -21.01 1.48 -12.40
CA VAL A 853 -19.52 1.50 -12.50
C VAL A 853 -18.87 0.42 -11.64
N ASP A 854 -19.22 0.49 -10.34
CA ASP A 854 -18.53 0.00 -9.17
C ASP A 854 -16.99 0.22 -9.13
N PHE A 855 -16.37 0.09 -7.97
CA PHE A 855 -15.06 0.70 -7.68
C PHE A 855 -13.88 0.06 -8.44
N LEU A 856 -13.41 0.70 -9.51
CA LEU A 856 -12.26 0.21 -10.28
C LEU A 856 -10.94 0.63 -9.58
N THR A 857 -10.34 -0.31 -8.84
CA THR A 857 -9.40 -0.03 -7.74
C THR A 857 -8.34 -1.12 -7.63
N ILE A 858 -7.04 -0.82 -7.77
CA ILE A 858 -6.06 -1.85 -8.18
C ILE A 858 -4.57 -1.61 -7.80
N LYS A 859 -4.14 -1.98 -6.58
CA LYS A 859 -2.71 -2.06 -6.06
C LYS A 859 -1.68 -2.31 -7.17
N TYR A 860 -0.42 -1.85 -7.17
CA TYR A 860 0.63 -2.50 -8.01
C TYR A 860 1.71 -3.24 -7.18
N SER A 861 2.39 -4.24 -7.76
CA SER A 861 3.60 -4.89 -7.18
C SER A 861 4.94 -4.19 -7.46
N GLN A 862 5.87 -4.77 -8.24
CA GLN A 862 7.26 -4.30 -8.42
C GLN A 862 8.02 -4.79 -9.68
N CYS A 863 7.39 -5.55 -10.58
CA CYS A 863 8.04 -6.69 -11.22
C CYS A 863 7.97 -6.71 -12.75
N LEU A 864 8.66 -7.69 -13.35
CA LEU A 864 8.76 -7.86 -14.79
C LEU A 864 7.83 -9.00 -15.20
N VAL A 865 6.88 -8.76 -16.10
CA VAL A 865 6.08 -9.84 -16.69
C VAL A 865 7.01 -10.82 -17.38
N LEU A 866 7.02 -12.04 -16.85
CA LEU A 866 7.78 -13.14 -17.38
C LEU A 866 6.93 -13.86 -18.42
N ALA A 867 7.54 -14.21 -19.55
CA ALA A 867 6.91 -15.14 -20.49
C ALA A 867 7.03 -16.56 -19.92
N GLU A 868 5.94 -17.33 -19.94
CA GLU A 868 5.99 -18.76 -19.70
C GLU A 868 6.81 -19.46 -20.80
N ALA A 869 7.66 -20.41 -20.40
CA ALA A 869 8.40 -21.25 -21.32
C ALA A 869 8.61 -22.67 -20.78
N ASP A 870 8.73 -23.62 -21.69
CA ASP A 870 9.18 -24.99 -21.41
C ASP A 870 10.70 -25.09 -21.31
N ILE A 871 11.18 -26.00 -20.46
CA ILE A 871 12.60 -26.38 -20.43
C ILE A 871 12.98 -26.98 -21.80
N ALA A 872 13.98 -26.42 -22.47
CA ALA A 872 14.59 -27.02 -23.65
C ALA A 872 15.68 -28.01 -23.23
N GLY A 873 15.55 -29.27 -23.64
CA GLY A 873 16.51 -30.33 -23.34
C GLY A 873 16.02 -31.72 -23.75
N GLY A 874 16.87 -32.73 -23.57
CA GLY A 874 16.55 -34.13 -23.89
C GLY A 874 15.78 -34.83 -22.76
N THR A 875 14.60 -35.37 -23.07
CA THR A 875 13.76 -36.12 -22.09
C THR A 875 14.20 -37.57 -21.84
N THR A 876 15.29 -38.00 -22.47
CA THR A 876 15.95 -39.30 -22.21
C THR A 876 17.47 -39.12 -22.23
N ALA A 877 18.19 -39.82 -21.36
CA ALA A 877 19.64 -39.81 -21.30
C ALA A 877 20.18 -41.20 -20.97
N ALA A 878 21.28 -41.63 -21.57
CA ALA A 878 21.91 -42.88 -21.19
C ALA A 878 22.67 -42.72 -19.86
N VAL A 879 22.69 -43.75 -19.02
CA VAL A 879 23.46 -43.76 -17.76
C VAL A 879 24.91 -43.31 -17.97
N GLY A 880 25.43 -42.46 -17.08
CA GLY A 880 26.80 -41.94 -17.11
C GLY A 880 27.08 -40.86 -18.18
N THR A 881 26.06 -40.33 -18.86
CA THR A 881 26.25 -39.24 -19.84
C THR A 881 26.53 -37.91 -19.12
N ALA A 882 27.71 -37.32 -19.34
CA ALA A 882 28.14 -36.07 -18.72
C ALA A 882 27.84 -34.83 -19.57
N GLY A 883 27.45 -33.72 -18.92
CA GLY A 883 27.29 -32.41 -19.55
C GLY A 883 26.07 -32.29 -20.49
N VAL A 884 24.96 -32.95 -20.17
CA VAL A 884 23.69 -32.76 -20.88
C VAL A 884 23.11 -31.40 -20.51
N LEU A 885 22.87 -30.54 -21.50
CA LEU A 885 22.36 -29.19 -21.30
C LEU A 885 20.83 -29.18 -21.20
N TYR A 886 20.31 -28.44 -20.22
CA TYR A 886 18.92 -28.01 -20.11
C TYR A 886 18.91 -26.48 -19.98
N SER A 887 18.00 -25.80 -20.66
CA SER A 887 17.95 -24.34 -20.70
C SER A 887 16.51 -23.82 -20.78
N LEU A 888 16.24 -22.65 -20.23
CA LEU A 888 14.94 -22.00 -20.24
C LEU A 888 15.00 -20.63 -20.96
N PRO A 889 15.09 -20.63 -22.31
CA PRO A 889 15.30 -19.40 -23.06
C PRO A 889 14.06 -18.51 -23.13
N GLY A 890 14.30 -17.20 -23.12
CA GLY A 890 13.33 -16.20 -23.60
C GLY A 890 12.31 -15.67 -22.59
N THR A 891 12.32 -16.14 -21.34
CA THR A 891 11.33 -15.78 -20.31
C THR A 891 11.40 -14.33 -19.80
N GLY A 892 12.51 -13.61 -20.09
CA GLY A 892 12.78 -12.27 -19.53
C GLY A 892 13.34 -12.27 -18.10
N ALA A 893 13.43 -13.43 -17.45
CA ALA A 893 13.82 -13.56 -16.05
C ALA A 893 15.28 -13.20 -15.76
N SER A 894 15.53 -12.67 -14.55
CA SER A 894 16.87 -12.34 -14.05
C SER A 894 17.33 -13.25 -12.90
N SER A 895 16.43 -14.06 -12.33
CA SER A 895 16.76 -15.09 -11.32
C SER A 895 16.30 -16.48 -11.76
N PHE A 896 17.11 -17.50 -11.46
CA PHE A 896 16.85 -18.90 -11.81
C PHE A 896 17.34 -19.85 -10.69
N THR A 897 16.45 -20.70 -10.20
CA THR A 897 16.73 -21.74 -9.20
C THR A 897 16.33 -23.10 -9.76
N TRP A 898 17.31 -23.89 -10.17
CA TRP A 898 17.12 -25.26 -10.64
C TRP A 898 17.13 -26.25 -9.49
N SER A 899 16.25 -27.24 -9.58
CA SER A 899 16.13 -28.37 -8.66
C SER A 899 15.89 -29.65 -9.45
N ILE A 900 16.65 -30.70 -9.15
CA ILE A 900 16.49 -32.02 -9.78
C ILE A 900 16.19 -33.02 -8.67
N THR A 901 15.15 -33.84 -8.84
CA THR A 901 14.81 -34.91 -7.89
C THR A 901 14.73 -36.26 -8.59
N ASP A 902 15.22 -37.31 -7.92
CA ASP A 902 15.05 -38.70 -8.36
C ASP A 902 13.65 -39.25 -8.04
N SER A 903 13.43 -40.54 -8.30
CA SER A 903 12.10 -41.14 -8.11
C SER A 903 11.69 -41.27 -6.64
N ASP A 904 12.65 -41.35 -5.70
CA ASP A 904 12.40 -41.31 -4.26
C ASP A 904 12.15 -39.88 -3.74
N GLY A 905 12.24 -38.87 -4.61
CA GLY A 905 12.09 -37.45 -4.26
C GLY A 905 13.35 -36.83 -3.64
N MET A 906 14.49 -37.52 -3.68
CA MET A 906 15.76 -37.02 -3.16
C MET A 906 16.42 -36.07 -4.16
N ALA A 907 17.04 -35.00 -3.64
CA ALA A 907 17.68 -33.98 -4.46
C ALA A 907 18.97 -34.49 -5.12
N TYR A 908 19.03 -34.41 -6.45
CA TYR A 908 20.20 -34.70 -7.27
C TYR A 908 21.02 -33.43 -7.52
N THR A 909 22.33 -33.49 -7.27
CA THR A 909 23.17 -32.28 -7.17
C THR A 909 24.39 -32.26 -8.11
N ASP A 910 24.59 -33.28 -8.97
CA ASP A 910 25.70 -33.32 -9.93
C ASP A 910 25.37 -32.56 -11.23
N PHE A 911 25.18 -31.24 -11.08
CA PHE A 911 24.99 -30.30 -12.17
C PHE A 911 25.70 -28.97 -11.90
N THR A 912 25.92 -28.20 -12.97
CA THR A 912 26.56 -26.88 -12.92
C THR A 912 25.69 -25.88 -13.70
N GLY A 913 25.75 -24.59 -13.33
CA GLY A 913 24.91 -23.52 -13.94
C GLY A 913 23.78 -22.99 -13.05
N GLN A 914 23.74 -23.37 -11.76
CA GLN A 914 22.75 -22.83 -10.83
C GLN A 914 22.84 -21.30 -10.75
N GLY A 915 21.69 -20.62 -10.75
CA GLY A 915 21.60 -19.16 -10.84
C GLY A 915 21.58 -18.62 -12.28
N THR A 916 21.56 -19.46 -13.32
CA THR A 916 21.54 -19.02 -14.73
C THR A 916 20.41 -19.68 -15.54
N GLU A 917 20.10 -19.15 -16.73
CA GLU A 917 19.07 -19.68 -17.64
C GLU A 917 19.34 -21.12 -18.13
N ALA A 918 20.51 -21.72 -17.84
CA ALA A 918 20.87 -23.04 -18.30
C ALA A 918 21.75 -23.82 -17.31
N VAL A 919 21.51 -25.13 -17.22
CA VAL A 919 22.31 -26.08 -16.42
C VAL A 919 22.89 -27.19 -17.28
N ALA A 920 24.11 -27.61 -16.96
CA ALA A 920 24.75 -28.80 -17.50
C ALA A 920 24.77 -29.89 -16.44
N VAL A 921 24.01 -30.96 -16.67
CA VAL A 921 23.83 -32.11 -15.77
C VAL A 921 24.76 -33.24 -16.18
N THR A 922 25.37 -33.91 -15.21
CA THR A 922 25.99 -35.22 -15.43
C THR A 922 25.05 -36.27 -14.85
N TRP A 923 24.59 -37.21 -15.68
CA TRP A 923 23.66 -38.24 -15.23
C TRP A 923 24.38 -39.43 -14.58
N PRO A 924 23.77 -40.07 -13.56
CA PRO A 924 24.42 -41.12 -12.79
C PRO A 924 24.61 -42.40 -13.61
N SER A 925 25.47 -43.30 -13.11
CA SER A 925 25.70 -44.62 -13.69
C SER A 925 24.62 -45.66 -13.33
N VAL A 926 23.59 -45.26 -12.57
CA VAL A 926 22.44 -46.11 -12.19
C VAL A 926 21.20 -45.53 -12.89
N PRO A 927 20.38 -46.35 -13.57
CA PRO A 927 19.18 -45.87 -14.25
C PRO A 927 18.09 -45.46 -13.25
N ASP A 928 17.48 -44.30 -13.46
CA ASP A 928 16.37 -43.80 -12.64
C ASP A 928 15.52 -42.77 -13.43
N PHE A 929 14.39 -42.35 -12.86
CA PHE A 929 13.46 -41.39 -13.46
C PHE A 929 13.45 -40.07 -12.68
N TYR A 930 13.93 -39.01 -13.34
CA TYR A 930 14.19 -37.71 -12.72
C TYR A 930 13.14 -36.67 -13.10
N LYS A 931 12.83 -35.78 -12.15
CA LYS A 931 12.15 -34.51 -12.37
C LYS A 931 13.20 -33.39 -12.35
N VAL A 932 13.25 -32.59 -13.41
CA VAL A 932 14.05 -31.37 -13.53
C VAL A 932 13.08 -30.20 -13.47
N ALA A 933 13.22 -29.33 -12.49
CA ALA A 933 12.42 -28.13 -12.35
C ALA A 933 13.31 -26.88 -12.27
N VAL A 934 12.80 -25.77 -12.77
CA VAL A 934 13.41 -24.44 -12.63
C VAL A 934 12.36 -23.44 -12.18
N THR A 935 12.60 -22.83 -11.02
CA THR A 935 11.84 -21.68 -10.54
C THR A 935 12.57 -20.41 -10.98
N TYR A 936 11.91 -19.52 -11.70
CA TYR A 936 12.51 -18.33 -12.30
C TYR A 936 11.68 -17.07 -12.00
N GLY A 937 12.37 -15.94 -11.87
CA GLY A 937 11.79 -14.69 -11.37
C GLY A 937 12.41 -13.45 -11.99
N GLY A 938 11.76 -12.31 -11.80
CA GLY A 938 12.35 -10.98 -11.98
C GLY A 938 13.28 -10.63 -10.82
N ASN A 939 13.15 -9.40 -10.32
CA ASN A 939 13.87 -8.90 -9.16
C ASN A 939 13.57 -9.69 -7.88
N ALA A 940 14.43 -9.55 -6.86
CA ALA A 940 14.21 -10.18 -5.56
C ALA A 940 12.87 -9.75 -4.96
N GLY A 941 12.04 -10.71 -4.56
CA GLY A 941 10.69 -10.46 -4.01
C GLY A 941 9.55 -10.48 -5.04
N CYS A 942 9.86 -10.60 -6.33
CA CYS A 942 8.85 -10.74 -7.38
C CYS A 942 8.22 -12.14 -7.45
N PRO A 943 7.01 -12.27 -8.03
CA PRO A 943 6.42 -13.56 -8.35
C PRO A 943 7.37 -14.42 -9.20
N THR A 944 7.35 -15.73 -8.99
CA THR A 944 8.21 -16.68 -9.69
C THR A 944 7.40 -17.79 -10.35
N ILE A 945 7.69 -18.08 -11.62
CA ILE A 945 7.09 -19.19 -12.35
C ILE A 945 7.98 -20.43 -12.19
N THR A 946 7.41 -21.64 -12.19
CA THR A 946 8.18 -22.89 -12.18
C THR A 946 7.87 -23.73 -13.41
N ALA A 947 8.89 -23.98 -14.24
CA ALA A 947 8.80 -24.92 -15.36
C ALA A 947 9.33 -26.31 -14.95
N VAL A 948 8.75 -27.38 -15.48
CA VAL A 948 9.03 -28.78 -15.10
C VAL A 948 9.23 -29.66 -16.34
N MET A 949 10.27 -30.50 -16.33
CA MET A 949 10.53 -31.55 -17.30
C MET A 949 10.84 -32.87 -16.59
N TYR A 950 10.47 -33.99 -17.21
CA TYR A 950 10.80 -35.33 -16.73
C TYR A 950 11.81 -36.03 -17.65
N VAL A 951 12.87 -36.61 -17.09
CA VAL A 951 13.98 -37.23 -17.82
C VAL A 951 14.15 -38.69 -17.42
N HIS A 952 14.03 -39.59 -18.39
CA HIS A 952 14.28 -41.02 -18.21
C HIS A 952 15.78 -41.29 -18.39
N VAL A 953 16.49 -41.62 -17.29
CA VAL A 953 17.91 -42.01 -17.35
C VAL A 953 17.98 -43.52 -17.50
N PHE A 954 18.24 -43.98 -18.73
CA PHE A 954 18.02 -45.37 -19.13
C PHE A 954 19.32 -46.15 -19.32
N ASP A 955 19.23 -47.46 -19.05
CA ASP A 955 20.26 -48.46 -19.35
C ASP A 955 19.60 -49.61 -20.14
N PRO A 956 19.96 -49.81 -21.43
CA PRO A 956 19.46 -50.94 -22.22
C PRO A 956 19.84 -52.32 -21.66
N GLU A 957 20.86 -52.40 -20.78
CA GLU A 957 21.29 -53.63 -20.12
C GLU A 957 20.57 -53.90 -18.79
N ALA A 958 19.75 -52.99 -18.27
CA ALA A 958 19.03 -53.15 -16.99
C ALA A 958 18.06 -54.37 -16.97
N GLY A 959 17.63 -54.84 -18.13
CA GLY A 959 16.78 -56.03 -18.28
C GLY A 959 15.41 -55.73 -18.86
N PHE A 960 14.37 -56.35 -18.33
CA PHE A 960 12.99 -56.11 -18.77
C PHE A 960 11.95 -56.37 -17.67
N VAL A 961 10.75 -55.80 -17.86
CA VAL A 961 9.62 -55.95 -16.93
C VAL A 961 8.43 -56.63 -17.60
N THR A 962 7.74 -57.50 -16.87
CA THR A 962 6.46 -58.09 -17.26
C THR A 962 5.51 -58.10 -16.07
N GLY A 963 4.24 -57.75 -16.27
CA GLY A 963 3.24 -57.87 -15.22
C GLY A 963 1.83 -58.08 -15.74
N ASN A 964 0.97 -58.68 -14.93
CA ASN A 964 -0.47 -58.70 -15.16
C ASN A 964 -1.23 -58.86 -13.85
N GLY A 965 -2.44 -58.31 -13.78
CA GLY A 965 -3.27 -58.43 -12.61
C GLY A 965 -4.54 -57.60 -12.65
N TRP A 966 -5.01 -57.24 -11.45
CA TRP A 966 -6.06 -56.25 -11.27
C TRP A 966 -5.82 -55.35 -10.05
N ILE A 967 -6.40 -54.15 -10.10
CA ILE A 967 -6.50 -53.17 -9.00
C ILE A 967 -7.98 -52.79 -8.83
N GLU A 968 -8.36 -52.21 -7.69
CA GLU A 968 -9.59 -51.39 -7.67
C GLU A 968 -9.22 -49.96 -8.09
N SER A 969 -9.81 -49.46 -9.17
CA SER A 969 -9.63 -48.06 -9.57
C SER A 969 -10.44 -47.17 -8.60
N PRO A 970 -9.83 -46.16 -7.96
CA PRO A 970 -10.57 -45.22 -7.11
C PRO A 970 -11.48 -44.30 -7.94
N VAL A 971 -12.42 -43.62 -7.27
CA VAL A 971 -13.17 -42.49 -7.84
C VAL A 971 -12.26 -41.26 -7.81
N ASN A 972 -12.19 -40.53 -8.92
CA ASN A 972 -11.72 -39.15 -8.95
C ASN A 972 -12.54 -38.36 -9.99
N SER A 973 -13.20 -37.29 -9.55
CA SER A 973 -14.00 -36.41 -10.40
C SER A 973 -13.16 -35.57 -11.37
N ASP A 974 -11.91 -35.27 -11.02
CA ASP A 974 -10.99 -34.45 -11.83
C ASP A 974 -10.52 -35.18 -13.09
N TYR A 975 -10.66 -36.51 -13.14
CA TYR A 975 -10.20 -37.35 -14.24
C TYR A 975 -11.37 -37.99 -14.98
N GLU A 976 -11.48 -37.69 -16.28
CA GLU A 976 -12.56 -38.10 -17.19
C GLU A 976 -12.93 -39.59 -17.09
N PHE A 977 -11.94 -40.47 -16.93
CA PHE A 977 -12.15 -41.93 -16.89
C PHE A 977 -12.13 -42.53 -15.48
N MET A 978 -12.33 -41.72 -14.43
CA MET A 978 -12.34 -42.16 -13.02
C MET A 978 -13.61 -41.79 -12.25
N GLN A 979 -14.70 -41.50 -12.94
CA GLN A 979 -15.97 -41.07 -12.33
C GLN A 979 -16.64 -42.14 -11.42
N ASP A 980 -16.32 -43.42 -11.59
CA ASP A 980 -16.82 -44.54 -10.77
C ASP A 980 -15.67 -45.43 -10.27
N SER A 981 -15.77 -45.97 -9.05
CA SER A 981 -14.85 -47.01 -8.59
C SER A 981 -15.18 -48.34 -9.27
N LYS A 982 -14.26 -48.81 -10.11
CA LYS A 982 -14.40 -50.08 -10.86
C LYS A 982 -13.09 -50.86 -10.82
N ARG A 983 -13.20 -52.18 -10.69
CA ARG A 983 -12.06 -53.09 -10.82
C ARG A 983 -11.41 -52.92 -12.19
N ALA A 984 -10.11 -52.68 -12.21
CA ALA A 984 -9.35 -52.55 -13.44
C ALA A 984 -8.44 -53.76 -13.66
N HIS A 985 -8.58 -54.41 -14.80
CA HIS A 985 -7.66 -55.45 -15.26
C HIS A 985 -6.57 -54.84 -16.14
N TRP A 986 -5.33 -55.27 -15.94
CA TRP A 986 -4.19 -54.77 -16.71
C TRP A 986 -3.17 -55.87 -16.98
N SER A 987 -2.40 -55.68 -18.06
CA SER A 987 -1.26 -56.51 -18.42
C SER A 987 -0.26 -55.66 -19.19
N PHE A 988 1.03 -55.80 -18.89
CA PHE A 988 2.07 -55.14 -19.65
C PHE A 988 3.34 -55.98 -19.82
N SER A 989 4.11 -55.65 -20.84
CA SER A 989 5.52 -56.02 -20.96
C SER A 989 6.29 -54.87 -21.61
N ALA A 990 7.53 -54.66 -21.20
CA ALA A 990 8.44 -53.69 -21.81
C ALA A 990 9.87 -54.23 -21.75
N ARG A 991 10.56 -54.27 -22.90
CA ARG A 991 11.95 -54.73 -23.02
C ARG A 991 12.67 -54.03 -24.17
N TYR A 992 13.97 -53.74 -24.02
CA TYR A 992 14.78 -53.28 -25.14
C TYR A 992 14.92 -54.36 -26.22
N ILE A 993 14.93 -53.93 -27.49
CA ILE A 993 15.26 -54.81 -28.62
C ILE A 993 16.78 -54.88 -28.75
N LYS A 994 17.32 -56.10 -28.65
CA LYS A 994 18.76 -56.34 -28.85
C LYS A 994 19.19 -55.89 -30.26
N ASP A 995 20.31 -55.18 -30.32
CA ASP A 995 20.96 -54.69 -31.55
C ASP A 995 20.14 -53.67 -32.37
N ALA A 996 19.10 -53.04 -31.79
CA ALA A 996 18.25 -52.05 -32.48
C ALA A 996 18.18 -50.71 -31.71
N GLU A 997 19.27 -49.93 -31.76
CA GLU A 997 19.39 -48.49 -31.38
C GLU A 997 18.61 -47.98 -30.15
N ASN A 998 18.52 -48.80 -29.09
CA ASN A 998 17.80 -48.51 -27.84
C ASN A 998 16.26 -48.41 -28.00
N THR A 999 15.70 -49.08 -29.01
CA THR A 999 14.25 -49.23 -29.20
C THR A 999 13.62 -50.13 -28.13
N VAL A 1000 12.47 -49.74 -27.61
CA VAL A 1000 11.69 -50.55 -26.65
C VAL A 1000 10.55 -51.28 -27.38
N GLN A 1001 10.37 -52.57 -27.11
CA GLN A 1001 9.20 -53.34 -27.56
C GLN A 1001 8.37 -53.81 -26.37
N GLY A 1002 7.08 -53.92 -26.59
CA GLY A 1002 6.14 -54.34 -25.57
C GLY A 1002 4.72 -53.95 -25.91
N ALA A 1003 3.86 -54.05 -24.91
CA ALA A 1003 2.48 -53.57 -24.95
C ALA A 1003 1.96 -53.42 -23.52
N THR A 1004 1.09 -52.44 -23.30
CA THR A 1004 0.26 -52.25 -22.11
C THR A 1004 -1.21 -52.31 -22.53
N ASN A 1005 -1.99 -53.14 -21.83
CA ASN A 1005 -3.44 -53.19 -21.94
C ASN A 1005 -4.05 -52.92 -20.58
N PHE A 1006 -5.12 -52.14 -20.55
CA PHE A 1006 -5.86 -51.77 -19.36
C PHE A 1006 -7.37 -51.75 -19.67
N THR A 1007 -8.21 -52.25 -18.77
CA THR A 1007 -9.66 -52.32 -18.97
C THR A 1007 -10.40 -52.26 -17.63
N LEU A 1008 -11.26 -51.26 -17.46
CA LEU A 1008 -12.22 -51.22 -16.36
C LEU A 1008 -13.31 -52.27 -16.56
N GLN A 1009 -13.72 -52.92 -15.47
CA GLN A 1009 -14.76 -53.95 -15.49
C GLN A 1009 -16.08 -53.38 -16.05
N ALA A 1010 -16.82 -54.24 -16.77
CA ALA A 1010 -17.96 -53.90 -17.64
C ALA A 1010 -17.62 -53.14 -18.93
N GLY A 1011 -16.37 -52.70 -19.14
CA GLY A 1011 -15.91 -52.10 -20.39
C GLY A 1011 -15.94 -50.57 -20.42
N ALA A 1012 -16.47 -49.91 -19.38
CA ALA A 1012 -16.67 -48.46 -19.33
C ALA A 1012 -15.47 -47.60 -19.82
N PHE A 1013 -14.24 -48.08 -19.63
CA PHE A 1013 -13.05 -47.55 -20.27
C PHE A 1013 -12.02 -48.67 -20.53
N ALA A 1014 -11.39 -48.63 -21.71
CA ALA A 1014 -10.28 -49.49 -22.10
C ALA A 1014 -9.17 -48.66 -22.73
N PHE A 1015 -7.94 -48.88 -22.27
CA PHE A 1015 -6.74 -48.28 -22.83
C PHE A 1015 -5.82 -49.36 -23.41
N ARG A 1016 -5.28 -49.12 -24.60
CA ARG A 1016 -4.32 -50.00 -25.27
C ARG A 1016 -3.16 -49.18 -25.83
N SER A 1017 -1.94 -49.53 -25.42
CA SER A 1017 -0.73 -48.93 -25.99
C SER A 1017 -0.60 -49.29 -27.48
N THR A 1018 -0.22 -48.32 -28.29
CA THR A 1018 0.12 -48.49 -29.71
C THR A 1018 1.64 -48.52 -29.91
N SER A 1019 2.40 -47.84 -29.04
CA SER A 1019 3.86 -47.87 -28.99
C SER A 1019 4.37 -47.65 -27.56
N ILE A 1020 5.61 -48.08 -27.31
CA ILE A 1020 6.42 -47.59 -26.19
C ILE A 1020 7.45 -46.64 -26.80
N ASP A 1021 7.68 -45.49 -26.17
CA ASP A 1021 8.66 -44.52 -26.65
C ASP A 1021 10.08 -45.04 -26.46
N ASP A 1022 10.92 -44.88 -27.49
CA ASP A 1022 12.32 -45.31 -27.45
C ASP A 1022 13.06 -44.66 -26.28
N ARG A 1023 14.00 -45.40 -25.67
CA ARG A 1023 14.84 -44.93 -24.55
C ARG A 1023 14.10 -44.58 -23.26
N THR A 1024 12.83 -44.96 -23.10
CA THR A 1024 12.04 -44.63 -21.89
C THR A 1024 11.92 -45.76 -20.87
N LEU A 1025 12.33 -47.00 -21.18
CA LEU A 1025 12.32 -48.07 -20.18
C LEU A 1025 13.49 -47.89 -19.20
N VAL A 1026 13.14 -47.51 -17.97
CA VAL A 1026 14.02 -47.38 -16.81
C VAL A 1026 13.68 -48.51 -15.84
N ILE A 1027 14.70 -49.19 -15.30
CA ILE A 1027 14.53 -50.17 -14.22
C ILE A 1027 15.49 -49.81 -13.10
N THR A 1028 14.99 -49.07 -12.11
CA THR A 1028 15.69 -48.74 -10.86
C THR A 1028 15.36 -49.81 -9.82
N ASP A 1029 16.37 -50.54 -9.35
CA ASP A 1029 16.24 -51.70 -8.45
C ASP A 1029 15.02 -52.63 -8.64
N ASN A 1030 13.94 -52.41 -7.90
CA ASN A 1030 12.69 -53.19 -7.99
C ASN A 1030 11.51 -52.42 -8.61
N THR A 1031 11.73 -51.25 -9.21
CA THR A 1031 10.71 -50.44 -9.89
C THR A 1031 11.08 -50.21 -11.36
N ALA A 1032 10.09 -50.32 -12.24
CA ALA A 1032 10.22 -50.04 -13.66
C ALA A 1032 9.31 -48.88 -14.08
N TYR A 1033 9.84 -47.95 -14.87
CA TYR A 1033 9.11 -46.87 -15.51
C TYR A 1033 9.22 -47.01 -17.04
N PHE A 1034 8.15 -46.72 -17.76
CA PHE A 1034 8.18 -46.51 -19.21
C PHE A 1034 6.97 -45.73 -19.68
N ARG A 1035 7.10 -44.97 -20.77
CA ARG A 1035 6.00 -44.23 -21.38
C ARG A 1035 5.82 -44.56 -22.86
N GLY A 1036 4.70 -44.13 -23.43
CA GLY A 1036 4.44 -44.30 -24.85
C GLY A 1036 3.13 -43.66 -25.28
N ARG A 1037 2.61 -44.12 -26.43
CA ARG A 1037 1.32 -43.68 -26.98
C ARG A 1037 0.31 -44.82 -26.99
N GLY A 1038 -0.97 -44.48 -26.96
CA GLY A 1038 -2.05 -45.46 -27.02
C GLY A 1038 -3.36 -44.90 -27.54
N THR A 1039 -4.37 -45.76 -27.55
CA THR A 1039 -5.77 -45.43 -27.87
C THR A 1039 -6.65 -45.72 -26.67
N ALA A 1040 -7.51 -44.78 -26.33
CA ALA A 1040 -8.62 -44.97 -25.40
C ALA A 1040 -9.88 -45.41 -26.15
N SER A 1041 -10.77 -46.12 -25.47
CA SER A 1041 -12.13 -46.40 -25.92
C SER A 1041 -13.03 -46.50 -24.69
N TYR A 1042 -14.25 -45.99 -24.78
CA TYR A 1042 -15.20 -45.93 -23.67
C TYR A 1042 -16.61 -46.30 -24.13
N GLU A 1043 -17.52 -46.46 -23.17
CA GLU A 1043 -18.93 -46.71 -23.42
C GLU A 1043 -19.68 -45.37 -23.51
N ASP A 1044 -20.35 -45.10 -24.63
CA ASP A 1044 -21.13 -43.87 -24.81
C ASP A 1044 -22.50 -43.93 -24.09
N ASN A 1045 -23.22 -42.80 -24.10
CA ASN A 1045 -24.56 -42.67 -23.52
C ASN A 1045 -25.61 -43.62 -24.14
N SER A 1046 -25.29 -44.35 -25.22
CA SER A 1046 -26.16 -45.36 -25.84
C SER A 1046 -25.79 -46.81 -25.49
N GLY A 1047 -24.75 -47.01 -24.66
CA GLY A 1047 -24.19 -48.34 -24.36
C GLY A 1047 -23.31 -48.90 -25.50
N GLY A 1048 -22.87 -48.03 -26.41
CA GLY A 1048 -22.01 -48.35 -27.54
C GLY A 1048 -20.53 -48.19 -27.20
N PHE A 1049 -19.69 -49.13 -27.62
CA PHE A 1049 -18.25 -48.99 -27.49
C PHE A 1049 -17.69 -48.08 -28.58
N VAL A 1050 -17.14 -46.93 -28.21
CA VAL A 1050 -16.54 -45.95 -29.13
C VAL A 1050 -15.06 -45.75 -28.82
N THR A 1051 -14.24 -45.76 -29.87
CA THR A 1051 -12.82 -45.40 -29.76
C THR A 1051 -12.69 -43.89 -29.83
N ASP A 1052 -12.00 -43.33 -28.85
CA ASP A 1052 -11.76 -41.89 -28.75
C ASP A 1052 -10.84 -41.43 -29.90
N SER A 1053 -11.15 -40.27 -30.49
CA SER A 1053 -10.39 -39.70 -31.61
C SER A 1053 -9.13 -38.94 -31.19
N ARG A 1054 -9.02 -38.56 -29.91
CA ARG A 1054 -7.86 -37.86 -29.35
C ARG A 1054 -6.63 -38.78 -29.36
N GLN A 1055 -5.45 -38.17 -29.37
CA GLN A 1055 -4.19 -38.91 -29.21
C GLN A 1055 -3.88 -39.01 -27.71
N PHE A 1056 -3.44 -40.18 -27.24
CA PHE A 1056 -3.17 -40.38 -25.81
C PHE A 1056 -1.73 -40.79 -25.56
N GLY A 1057 -1.11 -40.14 -24.59
CA GLY A 1057 0.15 -40.57 -23.98
C GLY A 1057 -0.13 -41.35 -22.70
N TYR A 1058 0.81 -42.19 -22.30
CA TYR A 1058 0.70 -42.91 -21.03
C TYR A 1058 2.06 -43.15 -20.38
N LEU A 1059 2.05 -43.30 -19.05
CA LEU A 1059 3.17 -43.71 -18.22
C LEU A 1059 2.76 -44.94 -17.41
N VAL A 1060 3.62 -45.96 -17.36
CA VAL A 1060 3.50 -47.05 -16.40
C VAL A 1060 4.64 -46.95 -15.39
N ALA A 1061 4.31 -47.03 -14.12
CA ALA A 1061 5.25 -47.27 -13.03
C ALA A 1061 4.86 -48.60 -12.33
N ALA A 1062 5.82 -49.49 -12.12
CA ALA A 1062 5.54 -50.86 -11.66
C ALA A 1062 6.64 -51.39 -10.73
N THR A 1063 6.27 -51.75 -9.50
CA THR A 1063 7.20 -52.30 -8.49
C THR A 1063 6.98 -53.80 -8.30
N ASP A 1064 8.07 -54.56 -8.36
CA ASP A 1064 8.18 -55.97 -7.99
C ASP A 1064 8.44 -56.08 -6.48
N GLY A 1065 7.42 -56.48 -5.73
CA GLY A 1065 7.46 -56.58 -4.27
C GLY A 1065 8.18 -57.83 -3.75
N GLN A 1066 8.44 -58.81 -4.63
CA GLN A 1066 9.17 -60.05 -4.29
C GLN A 1066 10.62 -60.06 -4.80
N PHE A 1067 11.08 -58.95 -5.39
CA PHE A 1067 12.43 -58.77 -5.87
C PHE A 1067 13.47 -59.06 -4.77
N GLN A 1068 14.52 -59.81 -5.11
CA GLN A 1068 15.62 -60.20 -4.21
C GLN A 1068 15.21 -60.77 -2.84
N GLU A 1069 14.20 -61.64 -2.81
CA GLU A 1069 13.69 -62.30 -1.58
C GLU A 1069 12.94 -61.36 -0.61
N ASN A 1070 12.55 -60.16 -1.04
CA ASN A 1070 11.61 -59.32 -0.28
C ASN A 1070 10.20 -59.98 -0.23
N THR A 1071 9.35 -59.53 0.70
CA THR A 1071 7.98 -60.04 0.91
C THR A 1071 6.92 -58.94 0.83
N GLU A 1072 7.17 -57.87 0.07
CA GLU A 1072 6.20 -56.82 -0.16
C GLU A 1072 5.18 -57.21 -1.25
N ALA A 1073 4.08 -56.45 -1.28
CA ALA A 1073 3.12 -56.52 -2.37
C ALA A 1073 3.65 -55.78 -3.60
N ASP A 1074 3.40 -56.34 -4.78
CA ASP A 1074 3.60 -55.63 -6.05
C ASP A 1074 2.69 -54.39 -6.11
N LYS A 1075 3.19 -53.31 -6.73
CA LYS A 1075 2.47 -52.04 -6.85
C LYS A 1075 2.45 -51.56 -8.30
N PHE A 1076 1.34 -50.98 -8.74
CA PHE A 1076 1.12 -50.59 -10.14
C PHE A 1076 0.50 -49.19 -10.25
N ARG A 1077 1.07 -48.36 -11.12
CA ARG A 1077 0.51 -47.08 -11.58
C ARG A 1077 0.44 -47.04 -13.10
N LEU A 1078 -0.70 -46.61 -13.63
CA LEU A 1078 -0.92 -46.19 -15.00
C LEU A 1078 -1.45 -44.75 -14.96
N VAL A 1079 -0.75 -43.86 -15.65
CA VAL A 1079 -1.21 -42.50 -15.95
C VAL A 1079 -1.51 -42.42 -17.45
N VAL A 1080 -2.62 -41.79 -17.83
CA VAL A 1080 -3.01 -41.52 -19.22
C VAL A 1080 -3.38 -40.04 -19.38
N TRP A 1081 -2.88 -39.39 -20.43
CA TRP A 1081 -3.16 -37.99 -20.75
C TRP A 1081 -3.50 -37.81 -22.22
N VAL A 1082 -4.21 -36.73 -22.55
CA VAL A 1082 -4.41 -36.28 -23.94
C VAL A 1082 -3.11 -35.65 -24.44
N ILE A 1083 -2.69 -35.97 -25.66
CA ILE A 1083 -1.64 -35.26 -26.39
C ILE A 1083 -2.32 -34.15 -27.21
N ASN A 1084 -1.87 -32.91 -27.04
CA ASN A 1084 -2.42 -31.75 -27.73
C ASN A 1084 -2.04 -31.76 -29.23
N GLU A 1085 -2.67 -30.91 -30.05
CA GLU A 1085 -2.43 -30.89 -31.51
C GLU A 1085 -0.98 -30.53 -31.88
N ASP A 1086 -0.30 -29.76 -31.04
CA ASP A 1086 1.13 -29.41 -31.16
C ASP A 1086 2.08 -30.54 -30.72
N GLY A 1087 1.55 -31.61 -30.12
CA GLY A 1087 2.30 -32.75 -29.59
C GLY A 1087 2.72 -32.62 -28.12
N SER A 1088 2.38 -31.54 -27.43
CA SER A 1088 2.62 -31.34 -25.99
C SER A 1088 1.73 -32.23 -25.11
N GLN A 1089 2.06 -32.31 -23.81
CA GLN A 1089 1.24 -33.02 -22.84
C GLN A 1089 0.05 -32.15 -22.41
N GLY A 1090 -1.17 -32.59 -22.76
CA GLY A 1090 -2.42 -32.03 -22.28
C GLY A 1090 -2.91 -32.66 -20.97
N ALA A 1091 -4.21 -32.52 -20.73
CA ALA A 1091 -4.85 -32.96 -19.49
C ALA A 1091 -4.68 -34.46 -19.20
N ILE A 1092 -4.43 -34.79 -17.93
CA ILE A 1092 -4.50 -36.17 -17.42
C ILE A 1092 -5.98 -36.59 -17.37
N VAL A 1093 -6.28 -37.76 -17.92
CA VAL A 1093 -7.64 -38.33 -18.00
C VAL A 1093 -7.81 -39.59 -17.15
N TYR A 1094 -6.70 -40.15 -16.64
CA TYR A 1094 -6.68 -41.30 -15.73
C TYR A 1094 -5.36 -41.36 -14.94
N ASP A 1095 -5.41 -41.51 -13.61
CA ASP A 1095 -4.27 -41.90 -12.77
C ASP A 1095 -4.75 -42.69 -11.54
N ASN A 1096 -4.38 -43.97 -11.42
CA ASN A 1096 -4.82 -44.82 -10.31
C ASN A 1096 -4.05 -44.63 -8.98
N GLN A 1097 -3.17 -43.62 -8.87
CA GLN A 1097 -2.39 -43.33 -7.66
C GLN A 1097 -3.07 -42.33 -6.70
N VAL A 1098 -4.17 -41.69 -7.11
CA VAL A 1098 -4.87 -40.60 -6.39
C VAL A 1098 -5.26 -40.89 -4.94
N ALA A 1099 -5.38 -42.16 -4.54
CA ALA A 1099 -5.78 -42.57 -3.20
C ALA A 1099 -4.64 -42.59 -2.16
N CYS A 1100 -3.41 -42.24 -2.55
CA CYS A 1100 -2.22 -42.28 -1.68
C CYS A 1100 -1.71 -40.90 -1.24
N LEU A 1101 -2.23 -39.80 -1.80
CA LEU A 1101 -1.58 -38.49 -1.79
C LEU A 1101 -2.51 -37.36 -1.34
N SER A 1102 -1.92 -36.25 -0.92
CA SER A 1102 -2.59 -35.00 -0.55
C SER A 1102 -1.69 -33.81 -0.95
N SER A 1103 -1.25 -33.82 -2.21
CA SER A 1103 -0.13 -33.03 -2.74
C SER A 1103 -0.21 -32.96 -4.27
N GLY A 1104 0.74 -32.24 -4.90
CA GLY A 1104 1.09 -32.52 -6.29
C GLY A 1104 1.44 -34.00 -6.48
N MET A 1105 0.97 -34.61 -7.57
CA MET A 1105 1.04 -36.06 -7.81
C MET A 1105 2.11 -36.41 -8.86
N ASP A 1106 3.35 -35.95 -8.62
CA ASP A 1106 4.47 -36.01 -9.56
C ASP A 1106 4.60 -37.33 -10.33
N LEU A 1107 4.99 -37.22 -11.61
CA LEU A 1107 5.07 -38.37 -12.51
C LEU A 1107 6.24 -39.31 -12.18
N ASN A 1108 7.32 -38.81 -11.57
CA ASN A 1108 8.49 -39.64 -11.27
C ASN A 1108 8.38 -40.48 -9.98
N MET A 1109 7.32 -40.29 -9.18
CA MET A 1109 7.12 -41.08 -7.96
C MET A 1109 6.85 -42.58 -8.25
N PRO A 1110 7.33 -43.48 -7.37
CA PRO A 1110 7.07 -44.91 -7.47
C PRO A 1110 5.58 -45.24 -7.26
N PRO A 1111 5.12 -46.40 -7.75
CA PRO A 1111 3.74 -46.81 -7.56
C PRO A 1111 3.48 -47.18 -6.09
N CYS A 1112 2.47 -46.56 -5.48
CA CYS A 1112 2.02 -46.92 -4.12
C CYS A 1112 0.92 -47.99 -4.13
N SER A 1113 0.08 -48.02 -5.17
CA SER A 1113 -1.15 -48.80 -5.24
C SER A 1113 -0.87 -50.30 -5.38
N ALA A 1114 -1.03 -51.04 -4.28
CA ALA A 1114 -0.86 -52.49 -4.24
C ALA A 1114 -1.85 -53.20 -5.18
N ILE A 1115 -1.39 -54.25 -5.86
CA ILE A 1115 -2.23 -55.02 -6.79
C ILE A 1115 -3.09 -56.05 -6.02
N GLY A 1116 -4.35 -56.25 -6.44
CA GLY A 1116 -5.29 -57.13 -5.75
C GLY A 1116 -5.06 -58.61 -6.03
N GLN A 1117 -4.67 -58.95 -7.26
CA GLN A 1117 -4.17 -60.28 -7.64
C GLN A 1117 -3.38 -60.15 -8.94
N GLY A 1118 -2.30 -60.91 -9.08
CA GLY A 1118 -1.44 -60.86 -10.26
C GLY A 1118 0.00 -61.12 -9.90
N PHE A 1119 0.90 -60.65 -10.73
CA PHE A 1119 2.33 -60.53 -10.45
C PHE A 1119 2.95 -59.43 -11.31
N ILE A 1120 4.01 -58.81 -10.80
CA ILE A 1120 4.97 -57.96 -11.52
C ILE A 1120 6.34 -58.59 -11.31
N VAL A 1121 7.08 -58.83 -12.39
CA VAL A 1121 8.41 -59.46 -12.33
C VAL A 1121 9.41 -58.62 -13.11
N ILE A 1122 10.48 -58.23 -12.43
CA ILE A 1122 11.66 -57.59 -13.04
C ILE A 1122 12.72 -58.65 -13.34
N HIS A 1123 13.09 -58.75 -14.61
CA HIS A 1123 14.03 -59.73 -15.13
C HIS A 1123 15.41 -59.07 -15.34
N LYS A 1124 16.22 -58.98 -14.28
CA LYS A 1124 17.62 -58.53 -14.40
C LYS A 1124 18.50 -59.60 -15.12
N PRO A 1125 19.53 -59.20 -15.89
CA PRO A 1125 20.40 -60.15 -16.59
C PRO A 1125 21.22 -61.03 -15.64
N ILE A 1126 21.34 -62.33 -15.96
CA ILE A 1126 22.12 -63.30 -15.15
C ILE A 1126 23.64 -63.06 -15.32
N THR A 1127 24.24 -62.27 -14.43
CA THR A 1127 25.69 -62.04 -14.40
C THR A 1127 26.43 -63.22 -13.76
N ARG A 1128 27.07 -64.03 -14.61
CA ARG A 1128 27.95 -65.13 -14.19
C ARG A 1128 29.29 -64.56 -13.73
N SER A 1129 29.47 -64.37 -12.42
CA SER A 1129 30.66 -63.73 -11.85
C SER A 1129 31.98 -64.41 -12.27
N VAL A 1130 32.91 -63.65 -12.85
CA VAL A 1130 34.30 -64.06 -13.08
C VAL A 1130 35.22 -63.06 -12.40
N SER A 1131 35.94 -63.52 -11.38
CA SER A 1131 36.90 -62.75 -10.59
C SER A 1131 38.09 -62.27 -11.43
N GLY A 1132 38.49 -60.99 -11.31
CA GLY A 1132 39.63 -60.45 -12.07
C GLY A 1132 40.10 -59.05 -11.71
N ASN A 1133 40.55 -58.85 -10.46
CA ASN A 1133 41.44 -57.77 -9.97
C ASN A 1133 41.86 -56.63 -10.94
N GLY A 1134 41.42 -55.42 -10.59
CA GLY A 1134 42.33 -54.29 -10.38
C GLY A 1134 42.21 -53.09 -11.32
N LEU A 1135 41.85 -51.94 -10.76
CA LEU A 1135 42.65 -50.70 -10.78
C LEU A 1135 42.00 -49.61 -9.88
N ALA A 1136 42.79 -49.11 -8.91
CA ALA A 1136 42.70 -47.80 -8.26
C ALA A 1136 41.40 -47.35 -7.57
N TYR A 1137 41.33 -47.54 -6.25
CA TYR A 1137 40.45 -46.76 -5.37
C TYR A 1137 40.96 -45.31 -5.26
N ALA A 1138 40.06 -44.33 -5.36
CA ALA A 1138 40.36 -42.96 -4.98
C ALA A 1138 40.31 -42.84 -3.45
N GLU A 1139 41.40 -42.36 -2.83
CA GLU A 1139 41.41 -42.03 -1.40
C GLU A 1139 40.49 -40.82 -1.16
N TYR A 1140 39.37 -41.03 -0.46
CA TYR A 1140 38.56 -39.95 0.08
C TYR A 1140 39.27 -39.33 1.28
N GLU A 1141 39.90 -38.16 1.08
CA GLU A 1141 40.54 -37.42 2.15
C GLU A 1141 39.47 -36.71 3.01
N GLN A 1142 39.39 -37.04 4.30
CA GLN A 1142 38.46 -36.38 5.22
C GLN A 1142 38.77 -34.88 5.29
N ARG A 1143 37.86 -34.02 4.82
CA ARG A 1143 38.05 -32.56 4.81
C ARG A 1143 36.74 -31.81 5.07
N LEU A 1144 36.75 -30.94 6.08
CA LEU A 1144 35.77 -29.87 6.26
C LEU A 1144 36.13 -28.71 5.32
N GLU A 1145 35.19 -28.36 4.44
CA GLU A 1145 35.30 -27.29 3.46
C GLU A 1145 34.19 -26.25 3.67
N ALA A 1146 34.38 -25.07 3.07
CA ALA A 1146 33.37 -24.02 3.02
C ALA A 1146 33.35 -23.39 1.63
N TYR A 1147 32.17 -23.09 1.12
CA TYR A 1147 32.00 -22.31 -0.10
C TYR A 1147 30.74 -21.44 -0.02
N PRO A 1148 30.84 -20.13 -0.38
CA PRO A 1148 32.08 -19.37 -0.51
C PRO A 1148 32.72 -19.08 0.88
N THR A 1149 34.06 -19.17 0.99
CA THR A 1149 34.77 -18.87 2.27
C THR A 1149 34.68 -17.41 2.70
N ALA A 1150 34.24 -16.52 1.82
CA ALA A 1150 33.88 -15.14 2.11
C ALA A 1150 32.45 -14.91 1.62
N PHE A 1151 31.55 -14.48 2.50
CA PHE A 1151 30.12 -14.37 2.21
C PHE A 1151 29.48 -13.15 2.89
N SER A 1152 28.50 -12.57 2.21
CA SER A 1152 27.65 -11.47 2.71
C SER A 1152 26.27 -11.97 3.16
N ASP A 1153 25.74 -13.02 2.54
CA ASP A 1153 24.44 -13.63 2.88
C ASP A 1153 24.60 -15.00 3.54
N HIS A 1154 25.11 -16.02 2.83
CA HIS A 1154 25.28 -17.36 3.37
C HIS A 1154 26.54 -18.09 2.86
N THR A 1155 26.97 -19.11 3.60
CA THR A 1155 27.98 -20.11 3.18
C THR A 1155 27.49 -21.51 3.48
N THR A 1156 27.93 -22.48 2.69
CA THR A 1156 27.73 -23.91 2.97
C THR A 1156 28.99 -24.51 3.57
N LEU A 1157 28.84 -25.25 4.67
CA LEU A 1157 29.89 -26.02 5.33
C LEU A 1157 29.70 -27.50 5.02
N ALA A 1158 30.66 -28.10 4.31
CA ALA A 1158 30.57 -29.48 3.84
C ALA A 1158 31.68 -30.35 4.44
N PHE A 1159 31.36 -31.59 4.80
CA PHE A 1159 32.34 -32.59 5.20
C PHE A 1159 31.88 -34.02 4.86
N ALA A 1160 32.84 -34.93 4.70
CA ALA A 1160 32.62 -36.38 4.67
C ALA A 1160 33.58 -37.07 5.65
N LEU A 1161 33.20 -38.23 6.20
CA LEU A 1161 34.00 -38.95 7.21
C LEU A 1161 34.62 -40.23 6.63
N GLU A 1162 35.84 -40.56 7.07
CA GLU A 1162 36.52 -41.83 6.73
C GLU A 1162 35.92 -43.06 7.46
N GLN A 1163 35.23 -42.85 8.59
CA GLN A 1163 34.62 -43.88 9.43
C GLN A 1163 33.38 -43.32 10.12
N ASP A 1164 32.38 -44.18 10.36
CA ASP A 1164 31.16 -43.82 11.08
C ASP A 1164 31.46 -43.15 12.42
N ALA A 1165 30.87 -41.97 12.64
CA ALA A 1165 30.93 -41.24 13.90
C ALA A 1165 29.58 -41.32 14.62
N THR A 1166 29.56 -42.02 15.74
CA THR A 1166 28.43 -42.03 16.69
C THR A 1166 28.26 -40.71 17.45
N ALA A 1167 29.16 -39.74 17.24
CA ALA A 1167 28.98 -38.34 17.58
C ALA A 1167 29.89 -37.42 16.73
N TYR A 1168 29.30 -36.41 16.11
CA TYR A 1168 29.99 -35.22 15.58
C TYR A 1168 29.33 -33.93 16.10
N THR A 1169 30.11 -32.86 16.15
CA THR A 1169 29.63 -31.47 16.39
C THR A 1169 30.33 -30.51 15.43
N LEU A 1170 29.56 -29.65 14.78
CA LEU A 1170 30.02 -28.57 13.92
C LEU A 1170 29.74 -27.23 14.62
N ASP A 1171 30.81 -26.59 15.11
CA ASP A 1171 30.77 -25.40 15.98
C ASP A 1171 31.44 -24.19 15.29
N LEU A 1172 30.87 -22.99 15.43
CA LEU A 1172 31.42 -21.73 14.93
C LEU A 1172 32.12 -20.94 16.06
N TYR A 1173 33.35 -20.53 15.82
CA TYR A 1173 34.17 -19.76 16.76
C TYR A 1173 34.58 -18.39 16.21
N ASP A 1174 34.68 -17.40 17.10
CA ASP A 1174 35.32 -16.11 16.81
C ASP A 1174 36.86 -16.22 16.85
N MET A 1175 37.56 -15.17 16.41
CA MET A 1175 39.04 -15.13 16.48
C MET A 1175 39.63 -14.98 17.89
N LYS A 1176 38.80 -14.85 18.93
CA LYS A 1176 39.22 -14.95 20.35
C LYS A 1176 39.07 -16.38 20.89
N GLY A 1177 38.48 -17.29 20.11
CA GLY A 1177 38.22 -18.68 20.49
C GLY A 1177 36.92 -18.88 21.28
N THR A 1178 36.03 -17.88 21.30
CA THR A 1178 34.70 -17.97 21.91
C THR A 1178 33.75 -18.70 20.96
N LEU A 1179 32.97 -19.65 21.49
CA LEU A 1179 31.91 -20.30 20.73
C LEU A 1179 30.81 -19.28 20.44
N VAL A 1180 30.55 -19.02 19.16
CA VAL A 1180 29.50 -18.10 18.68
C VAL A 1180 28.18 -18.85 18.53
N GLN A 1181 28.21 -20.00 17.84
CA GLN A 1181 27.03 -20.82 17.57
C GLN A 1181 27.45 -22.29 17.38
N ARG A 1182 26.58 -23.22 17.77
CA ARG A 1182 26.64 -24.60 17.28
C ARG A 1182 25.77 -24.72 16.04
N ILE A 1183 26.38 -25.07 14.91
CA ILE A 1183 25.70 -25.17 13.62
C ILE A 1183 24.98 -26.51 13.50
N ALA A 1184 25.65 -27.62 13.87
CA ALA A 1184 25.04 -28.95 13.85
C ALA A 1184 25.67 -29.89 14.87
N ALA A 1185 24.94 -30.95 15.25
CA ALA A 1185 25.46 -32.08 15.99
C ALA A 1185 24.62 -33.33 15.72
N GLY A 1186 25.24 -34.50 15.63
CA GLY A 1186 24.53 -35.74 15.36
C GLY A 1186 25.43 -36.94 15.13
N THR A 1187 24.88 -37.99 14.53
CA THR A 1187 25.61 -39.15 14.00
C THR A 1187 25.88 -38.94 12.52
N ALA A 1188 27.03 -39.39 12.01
CA ALA A 1188 27.36 -39.33 10.59
C ALA A 1188 28.05 -40.60 10.11
N GLU A 1189 27.65 -41.08 8.94
CA GLU A 1189 28.12 -42.30 8.27
C GLU A 1189 29.41 -42.03 7.50
N SER A 1190 30.26 -43.05 7.32
CA SER A 1190 31.44 -42.95 6.45
C SER A 1190 31.05 -42.76 4.98
N GLU A 1191 31.90 -42.07 4.22
CA GLU A 1191 31.77 -41.84 2.77
C GLU A 1191 30.54 -41.00 2.34
N ARG A 1192 29.60 -40.73 3.25
CA ARG A 1192 28.47 -39.80 3.05
C ARG A 1192 28.91 -38.34 3.31
N ARG A 1193 28.53 -37.45 2.40
CA ARG A 1193 28.75 -36.01 2.52
C ARG A 1193 27.60 -35.36 3.29
N TYR A 1194 27.94 -34.48 4.23
CA TYR A 1194 27.02 -33.70 5.05
C TYR A 1194 27.28 -32.23 4.79
N GLU A 1195 26.20 -31.46 4.57
CA GLU A 1195 26.26 -30.02 4.29
C GLU A 1195 25.35 -29.27 5.27
N HIS A 1196 25.83 -28.12 5.76
CA HIS A 1196 25.08 -27.23 6.64
C HIS A 1196 25.26 -25.78 6.22
N GLU A 1197 24.16 -25.05 6.08
CA GLU A 1197 24.17 -23.62 5.77
C GLU A 1197 24.46 -22.78 7.04
N LEU A 1198 25.19 -21.68 6.85
CA LEU A 1198 25.40 -20.64 7.85
C LEU A 1198 25.10 -19.27 7.23
N ARG A 1199 24.09 -18.57 7.78
CA ARG A 1199 23.68 -17.22 7.35
C ARG A 1199 24.43 -16.13 8.12
N ALA A 1200 24.66 -15.00 7.45
CA ALA A 1200 25.43 -13.86 7.94
C ALA A 1200 24.63 -12.91 8.85
N GLY A 1201 23.28 -12.90 8.75
CA GLY A 1201 22.43 -11.89 9.39
C GLY A 1201 22.56 -11.75 10.92
N SER A 1202 23.09 -12.76 11.62
CA SER A 1202 23.36 -12.75 13.07
C SER A 1202 24.84 -12.61 13.45
N LEU A 1203 25.74 -12.49 12.47
CA LEU A 1203 27.20 -12.54 12.64
C LEU A 1203 27.83 -11.19 12.30
N ALA A 1204 28.58 -10.57 13.21
CA ALA A 1204 29.27 -9.31 12.93
C ALA A 1204 30.37 -9.45 11.86
N LYS A 1205 30.63 -8.39 11.07
CA LYS A 1205 31.67 -8.39 10.02
C LYS A 1205 33.03 -8.81 10.58
N GLY A 1206 33.63 -9.88 10.07
CA GLY A 1206 34.88 -10.40 10.61
C GLY A 1206 35.26 -11.80 10.16
N LEU A 1207 36.37 -12.28 10.72
CA LEU A 1207 36.91 -13.62 10.49
C LEU A 1207 36.38 -14.59 11.57
N TYR A 1208 35.95 -15.77 11.13
CA TYR A 1208 35.42 -16.85 11.96
C TYR A 1208 36.12 -18.18 11.64
N LEU A 1209 35.98 -19.15 12.55
CA LEU A 1209 36.47 -20.52 12.42
C LEU A 1209 35.31 -21.49 12.63
N ALA A 1210 34.86 -22.16 11.58
CA ALA A 1210 33.99 -23.33 11.73
C ALA A 1210 34.86 -24.56 12.07
N ARG A 1211 34.42 -25.36 13.04
CA ARG A 1211 35.15 -26.50 13.60
C ARG A 1211 34.28 -27.75 13.65
N LEU A 1212 34.61 -28.74 12.85
CA LEU A 1212 34.07 -30.09 12.97
C LEU A 1212 34.89 -30.86 14.01
N THR A 1213 34.23 -31.38 15.02
CA THR A 1213 34.79 -32.32 16.00
C THR A 1213 34.04 -33.64 15.88
N THR A 1214 34.76 -34.72 15.64
CA THR A 1214 34.26 -36.10 15.80
C THR A 1214 34.99 -36.74 16.97
N GLY A 1215 34.49 -37.89 17.46
CA GLY A 1215 35.18 -38.64 18.52
C GLY A 1215 36.63 -39.04 18.19
N SER A 1216 37.02 -38.97 16.90
CA SER A 1216 38.30 -39.42 16.34
C SER A 1216 39.21 -38.29 15.80
N LYS A 1217 38.66 -37.18 15.27
CA LYS A 1217 39.44 -36.06 14.70
C LYS A 1217 38.79 -34.69 14.97
N VAL A 1218 39.57 -33.62 14.84
CA VAL A 1218 39.08 -32.22 14.77
C VAL A 1218 39.59 -31.56 13.50
N GLN A 1219 38.73 -30.84 12.80
CA GLN A 1219 39.04 -30.10 11.57
C GLN A 1219 38.45 -28.69 11.63
N THR A 1220 39.06 -27.73 10.95
CA THR A 1220 38.63 -26.33 10.95
C THR A 1220 38.77 -25.67 9.58
N VAL A 1221 37.76 -24.88 9.19
CA VAL A 1221 37.79 -24.01 8.02
C VAL A 1221 37.59 -22.55 8.45
N LYS A 1222 38.22 -21.62 7.74
CA LYS A 1222 38.09 -20.17 7.99
C LYS A 1222 36.97 -19.60 7.14
N LEU A 1223 36.22 -18.68 7.74
CA LEU A 1223 35.11 -17.97 7.13
C LEU A 1223 35.30 -16.46 7.28
N ILE A 1224 34.91 -15.68 6.30
CA ILE A 1224 34.89 -14.21 6.33
C ILE A 1224 33.44 -13.76 6.14
N VAL A 1225 32.85 -13.14 7.16
CA VAL A 1225 31.52 -12.49 7.07
C VAL A 1225 31.73 -11.05 6.60
N GLN A 1226 31.04 -10.67 5.52
CA GLN A 1226 31.27 -9.43 4.77
C GLN A 1226 29.96 -8.66 4.55
N HIS A 1227 29.53 -7.92 5.57
CA HIS A 1227 28.56 -6.83 5.41
C HIS A 1227 29.19 -5.69 4.61
#